data_AF-A0A352Z137-F1
#
_entry.id   AF-A0A352Z137-F1
#
_cell.length_a   1.000
_cell.length_b   1.000
_cell.length_c   1.000
_cell.angle_alpha   90.00
_cell.angle_beta   90.00
_cell.angle_gamma   90.00
#
_symmetry.space_group_name_H-M   'P 1'
#
loop_
_entity.id
_entity.type
_entity.pdbx_description
1 polymer ?
#
loop_
_entity_poly.entity_id
_entity_poly.type
_entity_poly.pdbx_seq_one_letter_code
_entity_poly.pdbx_strand_id
1 'polypeptide(L)'
;MRELYGLIIIFLLLSGTIKAQEAEKPNPNVREIIFVFKTHFDNGYDDMAESVINLYSTTMMEQAMVTLEKSRSLPRDNQFVWTIASWPLMQILERCTPENRPEIEAAVREGWFVYHGLPFTFETEAGDPEALVRSLTFASDLSRRFNLPLPRDAKLTDVPSHSWFLPTLLNNAGIKILHIGCNSASRSPEVPLLFWWQGPDGSKLMTIYWGRDYGTSLVPDAYWKYKTWLAIIHTGDNQGPPSPEDVVEVLRKARELAPNAKLKIGRISDFYDAIMKEDPDLPVAKGDMPDTWIHGYMSMPREMKSVRKMQKDIYSLELLNTLTNLWTGKEVNISSFTSSATEGALLWNEHTFGLSMKDGYYGDWYYGDEFFTVRGAGTYNKLEASWKEKGDRVYQAEKIIDPAYDREIKRLSSMTNVDGQKITVFNPLPWKRSGLITIQQSTRIEALKDLGTGEIIPVHNKGNILRFIAKDIPSAGYATFVPADNLKQGNIFAITADTKNNTIENEFLKVKIDPLKGAIVSVIDKKSGREMVDQNSEYGFGQYIYERFSNKEVSDFVDKYVKVKQTWAIQVFGRPGLDDTPYKRISGGKAKVSYTSDNISAKAVMFFSKETGNPHNYSLSLALYRDLPYLELTWFINGKPADPWPEAGWISFPFNVENPQFKVGRLGAVAEPAKDIIKGSGFDYYLINNGIAIHDNKMNGYGLSTPDAPAISLERPGLWKYSGYFIPQKPGVFVNLYNNQWSTNFTEWIEGSWSVKMYIWSFRDFKNEQSLITPNEEFRVPLKATLHTSRSGNLPVSKTGILLSRKGVLVTAFGPNPFGEGTMLRLWEQTGEGSICKITLPEGTSFTKALPVNLRGEKEGDEIIIRNNSFEIELGAYKPVTFLFRN
;
A
#
# COMPACT_ATOMS: atom_id res chain seq x y z
N MET A 1 25.09 36.54 -8.17
CA MET A 1 25.18 35.75 -6.92
C MET A 1 24.55 34.35 -7.03
N ARG A 2 23.36 34.16 -7.65
CA ARG A 2 22.79 32.82 -7.90
C ARG A 2 23.67 31.87 -8.74
N GLU A 3 24.39 32.37 -9.74
CA GLU A 3 25.32 31.55 -10.55
C GLU A 3 26.61 31.18 -9.79
N LEU A 4 27.04 32.01 -8.82
CA LEU A 4 28.26 31.76 -8.04
C LEU A 4 28.02 30.77 -6.90
N TYR A 5 26.80 30.75 -6.33
CA TYR A 5 26.37 29.74 -5.35
C TYR A 5 26.04 28.39 -6.01
N GLY A 6 25.52 28.38 -7.25
CA GLY A 6 25.33 27.16 -8.04
C GLY A 6 26.64 26.44 -8.34
N LEU A 7 27.70 27.18 -8.70
CA LEU A 7 29.03 26.59 -8.94
C LEU A 7 29.67 26.01 -7.67
N ILE A 8 29.45 26.62 -6.50
CA ILE A 8 30.03 26.16 -5.23
C ILE A 8 29.29 24.93 -4.70
N ILE A 9 27.98 24.80 -4.92
CA ILE A 9 27.19 23.62 -4.57
C ILE A 9 27.48 22.44 -5.51
N ILE A 10 27.69 22.70 -6.81
CA ILE A 10 28.14 21.68 -7.78
C ILE A 10 29.54 21.18 -7.42
N PHE A 11 30.46 22.06 -7.03
CA PHE A 11 31.77 21.65 -6.52
C PHE A 11 31.69 20.92 -5.17
N LEU A 12 30.68 21.17 -4.34
CA LEU A 12 30.45 20.47 -3.06
C LEU A 12 29.72 19.11 -3.21
N LEU A 13 28.93 18.91 -4.26
CA LEU A 13 28.29 17.62 -4.58
C LEU A 13 29.21 16.70 -5.41
N LEU A 14 29.98 17.27 -6.34
CA LEU A 14 31.13 16.57 -6.92
C LEU A 14 32.20 16.33 -5.86
N SER A 15 32.49 17.27 -4.96
CA SER A 15 33.44 17.00 -3.87
C SER A 15 32.87 16.17 -2.73
N GLY A 16 31.55 16.01 -2.59
CA GLY A 16 30.92 15.08 -1.64
C GLY A 16 31.01 13.64 -2.14
N THR A 17 30.76 13.42 -3.43
CA THR A 17 31.01 12.15 -4.11
C THR A 17 32.51 11.84 -4.24
N ILE A 18 33.38 12.86 -4.28
CA ILE A 18 34.86 12.71 -4.35
C ILE A 18 35.53 12.69 -2.94
N LYS A 19 34.95 13.25 -1.87
CA LYS A 19 35.57 13.28 -0.52
C LYS A 19 35.20 12.10 0.37
N ALA A 20 34.15 11.34 0.07
CA ALA A 20 33.96 10.03 0.69
C ALA A 20 34.93 8.96 0.12
N GLN A 21 35.75 9.33 -0.86
CA GLN A 21 36.66 8.47 -1.62
C GLN A 21 38.06 8.42 -0.96
N GLU A 22 38.14 8.13 0.34
CA GLU A 22 39.43 7.78 0.95
C GLU A 22 39.82 6.33 0.61
N ALA A 23 40.79 6.21 -0.30
CA ALA A 23 41.67 5.06 -0.55
C ALA A 23 41.00 3.71 -0.94
N GLU A 24 40.10 3.70 -1.92
CA GLU A 24 39.74 2.44 -2.60
C GLU A 24 40.90 1.95 -3.48
N LYS A 25 41.68 0.99 -2.97
CA LYS A 25 42.64 0.26 -3.81
C LYS A 25 41.85 -0.47 -4.91
N PRO A 26 42.20 -0.32 -6.19
CA PRO A 26 41.48 -1.00 -7.25
C PRO A 26 41.50 -2.52 -7.07
N ASN A 27 40.36 -3.15 -7.28
CA ASN A 27 40.28 -4.59 -7.35
C ASN A 27 40.83 -5.07 -8.72
N PRO A 28 42.00 -5.73 -8.77
CA PRO A 28 42.65 -6.09 -10.03
C PRO A 28 41.90 -7.21 -10.79
N ASN A 29 40.92 -7.85 -10.17
CA ASN A 29 40.14 -8.93 -10.78
C ASN A 29 39.03 -8.42 -11.70
N VAL A 30 38.66 -7.14 -11.60
CA VAL A 30 37.60 -6.54 -12.43
C VAL A 30 38.08 -6.42 -13.88
N ARG A 31 37.30 -6.99 -14.80
CA ARG A 31 37.54 -7.02 -16.26
C ARG A 31 36.46 -6.31 -17.05
N GLU A 32 35.29 -6.06 -16.48
CA GLU A 32 34.23 -5.29 -17.11
C GLU A 32 33.51 -4.42 -16.07
N ILE A 33 33.28 -3.15 -16.41
CA ILE A 33 32.46 -2.23 -15.61
C ILE A 33 31.31 -1.75 -16.48
N ILE A 34 30.10 -1.98 -16.01
CA ILE A 34 28.86 -1.54 -16.64
C ILE A 34 28.36 -0.31 -15.92
N PHE A 35 28.37 0.82 -16.64
CA PHE A 35 27.92 2.12 -16.16
C PHE A 35 26.44 2.32 -16.46
N VAL A 36 25.68 2.70 -15.45
CA VAL A 36 24.28 3.12 -15.58
C VAL A 36 24.18 4.56 -15.10
N PHE A 37 23.93 5.49 -16.02
CA PHE A 37 23.63 6.87 -15.67
C PHE A 37 22.13 7.04 -15.46
N LYS A 38 21.75 7.59 -14.31
CA LYS A 38 20.34 7.81 -13.95
C LYS A 38 20.16 9.12 -13.19
N THR A 39 18.90 9.50 -12.99
CA THR A 39 18.45 10.62 -12.14
C THR A 39 17.49 10.10 -11.08
N HIS A 40 17.40 10.77 -9.93
CA HIS A 40 16.44 10.43 -8.88
C HIS A 40 15.25 11.33 -9.07
N PHE A 41 14.09 10.68 -9.06
CA PHE A 41 12.84 11.30 -9.38
C PHE A 41 12.05 11.34 -8.10
N ASP A 42 11.88 12.55 -7.59
CA ASP A 42 10.97 12.87 -6.53
C ASP A 42 9.79 13.60 -7.12
N ASN A 43 8.58 13.10 -6.91
CA ASN A 43 7.37 13.74 -7.41
C ASN A 43 6.91 14.87 -6.47
N GLY A 44 7.81 15.82 -6.21
CA GLY A 44 7.73 16.83 -5.17
C GLY A 44 9.12 17.15 -4.61
N TYR A 45 9.22 17.27 -3.28
CA TYR A 45 10.43 17.52 -2.51
C TYR A 45 11.11 18.88 -2.76
N ASP A 46 11.72 19.10 -3.93
CA ASP A 46 12.44 20.33 -4.27
C ASP A 46 11.50 21.47 -4.72
N ASP A 47 10.45 21.11 -5.46
CA ASP A 47 9.40 22.02 -5.92
C ASP A 47 8.03 21.32 -5.92
N MET A 48 6.98 22.03 -6.35
CA MET A 48 5.68 21.42 -6.64
C MET A 48 5.85 20.26 -7.63
N ALA A 49 5.07 19.20 -7.49
CA ALA A 49 5.21 18.02 -8.33
C ALA A 49 4.99 18.34 -9.81
N GLU A 50 4.00 19.18 -10.13
CA GLU A 50 3.78 19.68 -11.49
C GLU A 50 4.99 20.43 -12.06
N SER A 51 5.69 21.24 -11.24
CA SER A 51 6.92 21.92 -11.67
C SER A 51 8.03 20.92 -12.02
N VAL A 52 8.20 19.88 -11.21
CA VAL A 52 9.20 18.83 -11.44
C VAL A 52 8.92 18.11 -12.76
N ILE A 53 7.67 17.68 -12.99
CA ILE A 53 7.30 16.97 -14.23
C ILE A 53 7.53 17.86 -15.46
N ASN A 54 7.20 19.15 -15.35
CA ASN A 54 7.47 20.11 -16.42
C ASN A 54 8.97 20.25 -16.70
N LEU A 55 9.81 20.28 -15.66
CA LEU A 55 11.26 20.38 -15.79
C LEU A 55 11.87 19.15 -16.50
N TYR A 56 11.39 17.94 -16.17
CA TYR A 56 11.73 16.70 -16.87
C TYR A 56 11.37 16.76 -18.36
N SER A 57 10.21 17.34 -18.68
CA SER A 57 9.66 17.42 -20.04
C SER A 57 10.27 18.54 -20.90
N THR A 58 11.06 19.43 -20.31
CA THR A 58 11.63 20.62 -20.96
C THR A 58 13.14 20.67 -20.77
N THR A 59 13.65 21.49 -19.84
CA THR A 59 15.07 21.80 -19.65
C THR A 59 15.93 20.54 -19.46
N MET A 60 15.48 19.56 -18.67
CA MET A 60 16.27 18.33 -18.48
C MET A 60 16.36 17.48 -19.74
N MET A 61 15.30 17.47 -20.55
CA MET A 61 15.29 16.75 -21.81
C MET A 61 16.24 17.40 -22.81
N GLU A 62 16.25 18.73 -22.90
CA GLU A 62 17.21 19.47 -23.72
C GLU A 62 18.65 19.15 -23.30
N GLN A 63 18.94 19.16 -22.00
CA GLN A 63 20.25 18.76 -21.46
C GLN A 63 20.59 17.31 -21.83
N ALA A 64 19.63 16.39 -21.74
CA ALA A 64 19.84 14.98 -22.08
C ALA A 64 20.22 14.82 -23.56
N MET A 65 19.55 15.55 -24.44
CA MET A 65 19.83 15.57 -25.87
C MET A 65 21.22 16.16 -26.19
N VAL A 66 21.62 17.23 -25.49
CA VAL A 66 22.98 17.80 -25.63
C VAL A 66 24.05 16.81 -25.18
N THR A 67 23.87 16.15 -24.04
CA THR A 67 24.77 15.10 -23.55
C THR A 67 24.85 13.93 -24.53
N LEU A 68 23.70 13.48 -25.05
CA LEU A 68 23.62 12.45 -26.06
C LEU A 68 24.42 12.82 -27.31
N GLU A 69 24.16 13.99 -27.92
CA GLU A 69 24.82 14.41 -29.16
C GLU A 69 26.34 14.43 -28.99
N LYS A 70 26.84 15.15 -27.98
CA LYS A 70 28.28 15.21 -27.70
C LYS A 70 28.91 13.82 -27.50
N SER A 71 28.16 12.88 -26.90
CA SER A 71 28.65 11.51 -26.70
C SER A 71 28.72 10.67 -27.99
N ARG A 72 28.04 11.04 -29.08
CA ARG A 72 28.03 10.27 -30.34
C ARG A 72 29.42 10.13 -30.97
N SER A 73 30.33 11.05 -30.65
CA SER A 73 31.74 10.98 -31.05
C SER A 73 32.53 9.85 -30.35
N LEU A 74 32.01 9.29 -29.25
CA LEU A 74 32.63 8.19 -28.51
C LEU A 74 32.32 6.83 -29.16
N PRO A 75 33.13 5.78 -28.87
CA PRO A 75 32.77 4.40 -29.24
C PRO A 75 31.38 4.01 -28.72
N ARG A 76 30.69 3.09 -29.40
CA ARG A 76 29.31 2.70 -29.05
C ARG A 76 29.14 2.24 -27.60
N ASP A 77 30.11 1.53 -27.05
CA ASP A 77 30.06 1.09 -25.64
C ASP A 77 30.32 2.24 -24.65
N ASN A 78 30.75 3.42 -25.11
CA ASN A 78 31.09 4.58 -24.27
C ASN A 78 30.15 5.77 -24.49
N GLN A 79 29.13 5.56 -25.30
CA GLN A 79 28.12 6.51 -25.70
C GLN A 79 27.08 6.66 -24.58
N PHE A 80 26.61 7.88 -24.31
CA PHE A 80 25.77 8.20 -23.14
C PHE A 80 24.39 7.54 -23.21
N VAL A 81 24.03 6.75 -22.19
CA VAL A 81 22.69 6.18 -22.04
C VAL A 81 22.06 6.70 -20.77
N TRP A 82 20.86 7.30 -20.87
CA TRP A 82 20.13 7.82 -19.72
C TRP A 82 19.01 6.86 -19.29
N THR A 83 19.09 6.37 -18.06
CA THR A 83 18.06 5.53 -17.45
C THR A 83 17.04 6.37 -16.68
N ILE A 84 15.79 6.31 -17.15
CA ILE A 84 14.64 7.08 -16.65
C ILE A 84 13.61 6.09 -16.10
N ALA A 85 12.92 6.45 -15.02
CA ALA A 85 11.79 5.63 -14.57
C ALA A 85 10.64 5.69 -15.62
N SER A 86 9.84 4.63 -15.73
CA SER A 86 8.93 4.52 -16.89
C SER A 86 7.81 5.55 -16.89
N TRP A 87 7.31 5.98 -15.72
CA TRP A 87 6.24 6.98 -15.64
C TRP A 87 6.72 8.40 -16.03
N PRO A 88 7.86 8.91 -15.49
CA PRO A 88 8.42 10.17 -15.97
C PRO A 88 8.69 10.20 -17.47
N LEU A 89 9.17 9.10 -18.07
CA LEU A 89 9.36 9.03 -19.52
C LEU A 89 8.04 9.11 -20.30
N MET A 90 6.95 8.52 -19.79
CA MET A 90 5.63 8.71 -20.39
C MET A 90 5.20 10.17 -20.31
N GLN A 91 5.37 10.83 -19.16
CA GLN A 91 5.04 12.25 -19.01
C GLN A 91 5.85 13.15 -19.95
N ILE A 92 7.15 12.89 -20.11
CA ILE A 92 8.00 13.54 -21.10
C ILE A 92 7.39 13.42 -22.52
N LEU A 93 7.05 12.20 -22.93
CA LEU A 93 6.52 11.95 -24.27
C LEU A 93 5.13 12.56 -24.49
N GLU A 94 4.34 12.71 -23.44
CA GLU A 94 3.02 13.35 -23.50
C GLU A 94 3.13 14.87 -23.59
N ARG A 95 4.06 15.47 -22.83
CA ARG A 95 4.17 16.92 -22.63
C ARG A 95 5.21 17.61 -23.50
N CYS A 96 6.15 16.88 -24.11
CA CYS A 96 7.14 17.46 -25.00
C CYS A 96 6.49 18.16 -26.21
N THR A 97 7.17 19.19 -26.71
CA THR A 97 6.71 19.95 -27.87
C THR A 97 6.65 19.04 -29.11
N PRO A 98 5.74 19.31 -30.07
CA PRO A 98 5.66 18.55 -31.31
C PRO A 98 6.99 18.53 -32.09
N GLU A 99 7.80 19.58 -31.97
CA GLU A 99 9.09 19.72 -32.64
C GLU A 99 10.15 18.76 -32.04
N ASN A 100 10.20 18.61 -30.72
CA ASN A 100 11.20 17.77 -30.04
C ASN A 100 10.81 16.29 -30.01
N ARG A 101 9.51 15.98 -30.11
CA ARG A 101 8.99 14.61 -29.99
C ARG A 101 9.67 13.59 -30.90
N PRO A 102 9.89 13.83 -32.21
CA PRO A 102 10.51 12.83 -33.08
C PRO A 102 11.92 12.44 -32.64
N GLU A 103 12.72 13.38 -32.17
CA GLU A 103 14.09 13.14 -31.71
C GLU A 103 14.12 12.35 -30.40
N ILE A 104 13.24 12.69 -29.45
CA ILE A 104 13.11 11.95 -28.19
C ILE A 104 12.67 10.50 -28.45
N GLU A 105 11.67 10.32 -29.32
CA GLU A 105 11.23 8.98 -29.71
C GLU A 105 12.32 8.18 -30.43
N ALA A 106 13.13 8.83 -31.28
CA ALA A 106 14.29 8.19 -31.91
C ALA A 106 15.34 7.76 -30.86
N ALA A 107 15.65 8.62 -29.89
CA ALA A 107 16.55 8.30 -28.80
C ALA A 107 16.07 7.10 -27.97
N VAL A 108 14.76 6.95 -27.76
CA VAL A 108 14.18 5.75 -27.12
C VAL A 108 14.35 4.50 -27.98
N ARG A 109 13.99 4.56 -29.28
CA ARG A 109 14.11 3.42 -30.22
C ARG A 109 15.55 2.94 -30.38
N GLU A 110 16.50 3.86 -30.42
CA GLU A 110 17.94 3.59 -30.57
C GLU A 110 18.62 3.16 -29.25
N GLY A 111 17.88 3.17 -28.13
CA GLY A 111 18.36 2.71 -26.83
C GLY A 111 19.27 3.70 -26.10
N TRP A 112 19.18 4.99 -26.42
CA TRP A 112 19.87 6.08 -25.73
C TRP A 112 19.13 6.55 -24.49
N PHE A 113 17.80 6.64 -24.60
CA PHE A 113 16.91 6.85 -23.46
C PHE A 113 16.23 5.54 -23.14
N VAL A 114 16.48 5.04 -21.94
CA VAL A 114 16.10 3.69 -21.52
C VAL A 114 15.29 3.76 -20.24
N TYR A 115 14.43 2.76 -20.04
CA TYR A 115 13.56 2.69 -18.88
C TYR A 115 13.58 1.29 -18.28
N HIS A 116 13.40 1.24 -16.98
CA HIS A 116 13.30 0.00 -16.20
C HIS A 116 11.83 -0.37 -15.95
N GLY A 117 11.57 -1.54 -15.37
CA GLY A 117 10.22 -2.09 -15.21
C GLY A 117 9.29 -1.31 -14.28
N LEU A 118 9.82 -0.58 -13.29
CA LEU A 118 9.05 0.19 -12.31
C LEU A 118 8.82 1.66 -12.74
N PRO A 119 7.70 2.30 -12.34
CA PRO A 119 7.36 3.67 -12.75
C PRO A 119 8.16 4.78 -12.08
N PHE A 120 8.52 4.58 -10.81
CA PHE A 120 9.24 5.49 -9.92
C PHE A 120 9.57 4.74 -8.62
N THR A 121 10.22 5.39 -7.65
CA THR A 121 10.34 4.84 -6.29
C THR A 121 9.00 4.98 -5.55
N PHE A 122 8.58 3.92 -4.87
CA PHE A 122 7.39 3.92 -4.02
C PHE A 122 7.65 3.16 -2.72
N GLU A 123 6.94 3.51 -1.63
CA GLU A 123 6.89 2.65 -0.45
C GLU A 123 5.92 1.50 -0.67
N THR A 124 6.49 0.32 -0.90
CA THR A 124 5.75 -0.88 -1.26
C THR A 124 4.58 -1.19 -0.32
N GLU A 125 4.70 -0.90 0.98
CA GLU A 125 3.72 -1.33 1.98
C GLU A 125 2.41 -0.56 1.95
N ALA A 126 2.40 0.64 1.34
CA ALA A 126 1.18 1.41 1.15
C ALA A 126 0.31 0.88 -0.01
N GLY A 127 0.94 0.12 -0.93
CA GLY A 127 0.28 -0.46 -2.08
C GLY A 127 -0.57 -1.70 -1.78
N ASP A 128 -1.41 -2.05 -2.76
CA ASP A 128 -2.12 -3.33 -2.82
C ASP A 128 -1.57 -4.18 -4.00
N PRO A 129 -1.61 -5.52 -3.93
CA PRO A 129 -0.96 -6.37 -4.93
C PRO A 129 -1.30 -6.02 -6.39
N GLU A 130 -2.58 -5.85 -6.72
CA GLU A 130 -2.97 -5.56 -8.09
C GLU A 130 -2.53 -4.16 -8.54
N ALA A 131 -2.61 -3.14 -7.67
CA ALA A 131 -2.09 -1.80 -7.98
C ALA A 131 -0.60 -1.85 -8.34
N LEU A 132 0.19 -2.59 -7.56
CA LEU A 132 1.61 -2.76 -7.83
C LEU A 132 1.88 -3.57 -9.09
N VAL A 133 1.01 -4.52 -9.48
CA VAL A 133 1.13 -5.12 -10.82
C VAL A 133 0.81 -4.09 -11.91
N ARG A 134 -0.26 -3.31 -11.77
CA ARG A 134 -0.61 -2.25 -12.74
C ARG A 134 0.47 -1.17 -12.83
N SER A 135 1.33 -1.00 -11.84
CA SER A 135 2.52 -0.14 -11.94
C SER A 135 3.45 -0.53 -13.11
N LEU A 136 3.41 -1.78 -13.56
CA LEU A 136 4.24 -2.26 -14.68
C LEU A 136 3.64 -1.91 -16.06
N THR A 137 2.42 -1.36 -16.13
CA THR A 137 1.80 -1.01 -17.42
C THR A 137 2.58 0.08 -18.11
N PHE A 138 3.09 1.08 -17.36
CA PHE A 138 3.84 2.19 -17.94
C PHE A 138 5.06 1.70 -18.77
N ALA A 139 5.88 0.82 -18.20
CA ALA A 139 7.02 0.24 -18.92
C ALA A 139 6.59 -0.68 -20.08
N SER A 140 5.49 -1.40 -19.89
CA SER A 140 4.95 -2.32 -20.91
C SER A 140 4.38 -1.58 -22.12
N ASP A 141 3.69 -0.46 -21.88
CA ASP A 141 3.09 0.37 -22.92
C ASP A 141 4.15 1.12 -23.72
N LEU A 142 5.19 1.64 -23.05
CA LEU A 142 6.38 2.15 -23.73
C LEU A 142 7.02 1.08 -24.63
N SER A 143 7.18 -0.14 -24.11
CA SER A 143 7.79 -1.24 -24.87
C SER A 143 6.98 -1.57 -26.12
N ARG A 144 5.65 -1.69 -26.01
CA ARG A 144 4.76 -1.93 -27.15
C ARG A 144 4.74 -0.76 -28.13
N ARG A 145 4.64 0.48 -27.64
CA ARG A 145 4.63 1.70 -28.47
C ARG A 145 5.85 1.80 -29.37
N PHE A 146 7.02 1.39 -28.88
CA PHE A 146 8.28 1.45 -29.62
C PHE A 146 8.72 0.10 -30.21
N ASN A 147 7.91 -0.95 -30.08
CA ASN A 147 8.24 -2.32 -30.49
C ASN A 147 9.60 -2.79 -29.92
N LEU A 148 9.82 -2.51 -28.63
CA LEU A 148 11.02 -2.89 -27.88
C LEU A 148 10.72 -4.08 -26.94
N PRO A 149 11.73 -4.90 -26.60
CA PRO A 149 11.57 -5.92 -25.56
C PRO A 149 11.19 -5.31 -24.21
N LEU A 150 10.38 -6.04 -23.44
CA LEU A 150 10.06 -5.65 -22.07
C LEU A 150 11.35 -5.56 -21.22
N PRO A 151 11.50 -4.52 -20.36
CA PRO A 151 12.67 -4.40 -19.50
C PRO A 151 12.73 -5.56 -18.51
N ARG A 152 13.95 -6.06 -18.27
CA ARG A 152 14.27 -7.13 -17.30
C ARG A 152 14.94 -6.62 -16.04
N ASP A 153 15.07 -5.32 -15.87
CA ASP A 153 15.64 -4.67 -14.70
C ASP A 153 14.63 -3.76 -14.01
N ALA A 154 14.88 -3.50 -12.73
CA ALA A 154 14.12 -2.58 -11.89
C ALA A 154 15.07 -1.81 -10.97
N LYS A 155 14.60 -0.65 -10.51
CA LYS A 155 15.31 0.23 -9.58
C LYS A 155 14.32 0.80 -8.57
N LEU A 156 14.76 0.83 -7.32
CA LEU A 156 14.23 1.67 -6.25
C LEU A 156 15.41 2.40 -5.59
N THR A 157 15.21 3.65 -5.18
CA THR A 157 16.24 4.47 -4.54
C THR A 157 15.63 5.35 -3.47
N ASP A 158 16.43 5.74 -2.48
CA ASP A 158 16.10 6.59 -1.33
C ASP A 158 15.37 5.85 -0.20
N VAL A 159 14.25 5.19 -0.51
CA VAL A 159 13.55 4.32 0.44
C VAL A 159 14.51 3.20 0.94
N PRO A 160 14.71 3.06 2.27
CA PRO A 160 15.78 2.23 2.83
C PRO A 160 15.55 0.72 2.68
N SER A 161 14.29 0.28 2.62
CA SER A 161 13.94 -1.12 2.44
C SER A 161 12.52 -1.29 1.89
N HIS A 162 12.19 -2.52 1.47
CA HIS A 162 10.93 -2.81 0.79
C HIS A 162 10.38 -4.18 1.18
N SER A 163 9.08 -4.37 0.96
CA SER A 163 8.43 -5.63 1.27
C SER A 163 8.91 -6.77 0.37
N TRP A 164 9.02 -7.99 0.93
CA TRP A 164 9.34 -9.24 0.22
C TRP A 164 8.34 -9.63 -0.88
N PHE A 165 7.26 -8.87 -1.01
CA PHE A 165 6.37 -8.94 -2.15
C PHE A 165 7.11 -8.66 -3.47
N LEU A 166 8.13 -7.79 -3.47
CA LEU A 166 8.84 -7.39 -4.68
C LEU A 166 9.48 -8.57 -5.44
N PRO A 167 10.23 -9.49 -4.82
CA PRO A 167 10.69 -10.70 -5.52
C PRO A 167 9.57 -11.51 -6.16
N THR A 168 8.41 -11.64 -5.50
CA THR A 168 7.24 -12.34 -6.06
C THR A 168 6.72 -11.58 -7.28
N LEU A 169 6.44 -10.28 -7.14
CA LEU A 169 5.93 -9.42 -8.21
C LEU A 169 6.87 -9.41 -9.43
N LEU A 170 8.14 -9.07 -9.22
CA LEU A 170 9.08 -8.77 -10.30
C LEU A 170 9.50 -10.06 -11.03
N ASN A 171 9.74 -11.15 -10.31
CA ASN A 171 10.10 -12.42 -10.95
C ASN A 171 8.96 -12.98 -11.80
N ASN A 172 7.71 -12.98 -11.28
CA ASN A 172 6.51 -13.38 -12.03
C ASN A 172 6.09 -12.35 -13.11
N ALA A 173 6.80 -11.23 -13.23
CA ALA A 173 6.69 -10.28 -14.33
C ALA A 173 7.82 -10.43 -15.37
N GLY A 174 8.79 -11.32 -15.17
CA GLY A 174 9.94 -11.49 -16.08
C GLY A 174 11.11 -10.53 -15.81
N ILE A 175 11.09 -9.77 -14.72
CA ILE A 175 12.22 -8.95 -14.26
C ILE A 175 13.21 -9.85 -13.51
N LYS A 176 14.50 -9.66 -13.79
CA LYS A 176 15.59 -10.55 -13.35
C LYS A 176 16.50 -9.93 -12.30
N ILE A 177 16.60 -8.61 -12.27
CA ILE A 177 17.47 -7.88 -11.35
C ILE A 177 16.80 -6.62 -10.81
N LEU A 178 17.02 -6.34 -9.53
CA LEU A 178 16.61 -5.13 -8.83
C LEU A 178 17.82 -4.45 -8.20
N HIS A 179 17.94 -3.15 -8.41
CA HIS A 179 18.81 -2.30 -7.61
C HIS A 179 18.00 -1.56 -6.54
N ILE A 180 18.46 -1.62 -5.29
CA ILE A 180 17.97 -0.79 -4.19
C ILE A 180 19.13 0.09 -3.69
N GLY A 181 18.99 1.40 -3.82
CA GLY A 181 19.92 2.37 -3.24
C GLY A 181 19.31 3.04 -2.02
N CYS A 182 19.91 2.89 -0.86
CA CYS A 182 19.39 3.42 0.40
C CYS A 182 19.78 4.89 0.59
N ASN A 183 18.88 5.70 1.14
CA ASN A 183 19.27 7.00 1.68
C ASN A 183 20.50 6.88 2.60
N SER A 184 21.51 7.71 2.37
CA SER A 184 22.81 7.62 3.06
C SER A 184 22.73 7.76 4.59
N ALA A 185 21.66 8.37 5.10
CA ALA A 185 21.44 8.58 6.52
C ALA A 185 20.55 7.52 7.19
N SER A 186 19.66 6.86 6.46
CA SER A 186 18.72 5.88 7.01
C SER A 186 19.43 4.58 7.41
N ARG A 187 19.02 3.89 8.48
CA ARG A 187 19.49 2.52 8.76
C ARG A 187 19.14 1.56 7.61
N SER A 188 19.96 0.53 7.42
CA SER A 188 19.75 -0.50 6.39
C SER A 188 19.49 -1.88 6.99
N PRO A 189 18.69 -2.72 6.32
CA PRO A 189 18.65 -4.15 6.58
C PRO A 189 20.03 -4.81 6.49
N GLU A 190 20.21 -5.85 7.28
CA GLU A 190 21.40 -6.71 7.30
C GLU A 190 21.35 -7.71 6.13
N VAL A 191 21.63 -7.23 4.92
CA VAL A 191 21.69 -8.05 3.70
C VAL A 191 23.07 -7.97 3.03
N PRO A 192 23.49 -8.98 2.27
CA PRO A 192 24.68 -8.90 1.43
C PRO A 192 24.54 -7.84 0.33
N LEU A 193 25.66 -7.38 -0.24
CA LEU A 193 25.66 -6.42 -1.35
C LEU A 193 24.94 -6.95 -2.59
N LEU A 194 25.26 -8.18 -3.02
CA LEU A 194 24.64 -8.88 -4.14
C LEU A 194 24.15 -10.24 -3.65
N PHE A 195 22.86 -10.53 -3.85
CA PHE A 195 22.21 -11.71 -3.30
C PHE A 195 20.95 -12.10 -4.08
N TRP A 196 20.44 -13.30 -3.84
CA TRP A 196 19.08 -13.70 -4.22
C TRP A 196 18.10 -13.28 -3.13
N TRP A 197 17.28 -12.28 -3.38
CA TRP A 197 16.16 -11.96 -2.50
C TRP A 197 15.00 -12.90 -2.79
N GLN A 198 14.60 -13.70 -1.80
CA GLN A 198 13.53 -14.67 -1.95
C GLN A 198 12.21 -14.12 -1.41
N GLY A 199 11.19 -14.10 -2.28
CA GLY A 199 9.82 -13.76 -1.93
C GLY A 199 9.07 -14.89 -1.22
N PRO A 200 7.88 -14.63 -0.68
CA PRO A 200 7.08 -15.62 0.02
C PRO A 200 6.63 -16.80 -0.89
N ASP A 201 6.49 -16.58 -2.21
CA ASP A 201 6.18 -17.64 -3.18
C ASP A 201 7.38 -18.54 -3.54
N GLY A 202 8.56 -18.24 -3.00
CA GLY A 202 9.82 -18.92 -3.28
C GLY A 202 10.59 -18.35 -4.47
N SER A 203 10.04 -17.39 -5.22
CA SER A 203 10.73 -16.70 -6.31
C SER A 203 11.99 -16.00 -5.82
N LYS A 204 13.07 -16.09 -6.60
CA LYS A 204 14.36 -15.45 -6.30
C LYS A 204 14.63 -14.35 -7.32
N LEU A 205 14.79 -13.13 -6.83
CA LEU A 205 15.19 -11.97 -7.62
C LEU A 205 16.64 -11.62 -7.31
N MET A 206 17.48 -11.42 -8.34
CA MET A 206 18.84 -10.93 -8.10
C MET A 206 18.73 -9.49 -7.60
N THR A 207 19.27 -9.21 -6.42
CA THR A 207 19.18 -7.89 -5.81
C THR A 207 20.58 -7.39 -5.51
N ILE A 208 20.86 -6.16 -5.97
CA ILE A 208 21.98 -5.37 -5.49
C ILE A 208 21.44 -4.32 -4.51
N TYR A 209 21.89 -4.40 -3.25
CA TYR A 209 21.50 -3.47 -2.20
C TYR A 209 22.71 -2.59 -1.83
N TRP A 210 22.61 -1.29 -2.10
CA TRP A 210 23.64 -0.33 -1.75
C TRP A 210 23.21 0.51 -0.55
N GLY A 211 23.70 0.14 0.64
CA GLY A 211 23.31 0.79 1.90
C GLY A 211 24.01 2.13 2.19
N ARG A 212 24.83 2.64 1.27
CA ARG A 212 25.63 3.87 1.47
C ARG A 212 25.03 5.10 0.79
N ASP A 213 24.35 4.93 -0.34
CA ASP A 213 23.79 6.02 -1.15
C ASP A 213 22.81 5.48 -2.23
N TYR A 214 22.31 6.35 -3.10
CA TYR A 214 21.41 6.00 -4.20
C TYR A 214 22.04 5.19 -5.35
N GLY A 215 23.36 5.27 -5.51
CA GLY A 215 24.13 4.62 -6.58
C GLY A 215 25.41 3.96 -6.04
N THR A 216 25.99 3.06 -6.82
CA THR A 216 27.20 2.31 -6.44
C THR A 216 28.48 3.07 -6.78
N SER A 217 29.61 2.65 -6.20
CA SER A 217 30.93 3.23 -6.50
C SER A 217 31.39 2.97 -7.94
N LEU A 218 32.33 3.79 -8.43
CA LEU A 218 32.93 3.65 -9.77
C LEU A 218 33.61 2.29 -9.99
N VAL A 219 34.26 1.79 -8.94
CA VAL A 219 34.93 0.50 -8.88
C VAL A 219 34.52 -0.20 -7.59
N PRO A 220 34.51 -1.54 -7.55
CA PRO A 220 34.22 -2.23 -6.31
C PRO A 220 35.39 -2.15 -5.34
N ASP A 221 35.11 -2.46 -4.07
CA ASP A 221 36.16 -2.68 -3.08
C ASP A 221 37.03 -3.91 -3.41
N ALA A 222 38.12 -4.06 -2.65
CA ALA A 222 39.08 -5.14 -2.81
C ALA A 222 38.52 -6.54 -2.50
N TYR A 223 37.33 -6.65 -1.89
CA TYR A 223 36.69 -7.92 -1.51
C TYR A 223 35.68 -8.43 -2.54
N TRP A 224 35.36 -7.62 -3.56
CA TRP A 224 34.52 -8.05 -4.66
C TRP A 224 35.11 -9.26 -5.40
N LYS A 225 34.29 -10.29 -5.58
CA LYS A 225 34.72 -11.62 -6.05
C LYS A 225 34.63 -11.80 -7.56
N TYR A 226 33.84 -10.97 -8.25
CA TYR A 226 33.49 -11.16 -9.66
C TYR A 226 34.31 -10.26 -10.57
N LYS A 227 34.39 -10.63 -11.85
CA LYS A 227 35.08 -9.87 -12.89
C LYS A 227 34.24 -8.71 -13.40
N THR A 228 32.92 -8.79 -13.27
CA THR A 228 31.98 -7.75 -13.68
C THR A 228 31.60 -6.87 -12.49
N TRP A 229 31.56 -5.55 -12.68
CA TRP A 229 31.03 -4.59 -11.71
C TRP A 229 29.92 -3.73 -12.32
N LEU A 230 28.94 -3.36 -11.49
CA LEU A 230 27.87 -2.42 -11.83
C LEU A 230 28.17 -1.08 -11.15
N ALA A 231 28.53 -0.07 -11.94
CA ALA A 231 28.73 1.30 -11.51
C ALA A 231 27.48 2.13 -11.83
N ILE A 232 26.69 2.46 -10.82
CA ILE A 232 25.45 3.24 -10.99
C ILE A 232 25.74 4.67 -10.60
N ILE A 233 25.86 5.52 -11.62
CA ILE A 233 26.20 6.92 -11.48
C ILE A 233 24.92 7.72 -11.50
N HIS A 234 24.80 8.58 -10.51
CA HIS A 234 23.54 9.16 -10.16
C HIS A 234 23.71 10.65 -9.84
N THR A 235 22.88 11.47 -10.48
CA THR A 235 22.75 12.90 -10.16
C THR A 235 21.77 13.09 -9.00
N GLY A 236 21.88 14.20 -8.27
CA GLY A 236 21.02 14.45 -7.11
C GLY A 236 19.53 14.56 -7.45
N ASP A 237 18.73 14.73 -6.40
CA ASP A 237 17.27 14.87 -6.42
C ASP A 237 16.85 15.90 -7.50
N ASN A 238 16.09 15.44 -8.49
CA ASN A 238 15.60 16.25 -9.61
C ASN A 238 16.65 17.14 -10.30
N GLN A 239 17.88 16.66 -10.50
CA GLN A 239 18.94 17.43 -11.17
C GLN A 239 19.10 17.14 -12.68
N GLY A 240 18.35 16.16 -13.20
CA GLY A 240 18.42 15.79 -14.62
C GLY A 240 19.63 14.91 -14.95
N PRO A 241 19.97 14.76 -16.24
CA PRO A 241 21.10 13.93 -16.67
C PRO A 241 22.46 14.57 -16.31
N PRO A 242 23.55 13.79 -16.24
CA PRO A 242 24.90 14.35 -16.12
C PRO A 242 25.26 15.20 -17.35
N SER A 243 26.17 16.15 -17.17
CA SER A 243 26.74 16.89 -18.29
C SER A 243 27.62 15.98 -19.16
N PRO A 244 27.86 16.33 -20.44
CA PRO A 244 28.79 15.58 -21.29
C PRO A 244 30.19 15.49 -20.69
N GLU A 245 30.64 16.57 -20.05
CA GLU A 245 31.94 16.65 -19.40
C GLU A 245 32.01 15.70 -18.18
N ASP A 246 30.93 15.59 -17.41
CA ASP A 246 30.84 14.63 -16.30
C ASP A 246 30.92 13.18 -16.78
N VAL A 247 30.25 12.84 -17.90
CA VAL A 247 30.30 11.49 -18.48
C VAL A 247 31.73 11.12 -18.88
N VAL A 248 32.44 12.03 -19.55
CA VAL A 248 33.84 11.82 -19.94
C VAL A 248 34.73 11.67 -18.72
N GLU A 249 34.54 12.50 -17.69
CA GLU A 249 35.34 12.48 -16.46
C GLU A 249 35.14 11.20 -15.66
N VAL A 250 33.89 10.72 -15.55
CA VAL A 250 33.56 9.42 -14.94
C VAL A 250 34.31 8.29 -15.63
N LEU A 251 34.26 8.24 -16.97
CA LEU A 251 34.96 7.21 -17.74
C LEU A 251 36.49 7.34 -17.61
N ARG A 252 37.03 8.56 -17.58
CA ARG A 252 38.46 8.80 -17.40
C ARG A 252 38.93 8.27 -16.05
N LYS A 253 38.27 8.66 -14.95
CA LYS A 253 38.58 8.17 -13.60
C LYS A 253 38.46 6.65 -13.51
N ALA A 254 37.43 6.06 -14.11
CA ALA A 254 37.28 4.61 -14.12
C ALA A 254 38.44 3.89 -14.85
N ARG A 255 38.97 4.45 -15.95
CA ARG A 255 40.16 3.88 -16.62
C ARG A 255 41.41 3.97 -15.74
N GLU A 256 41.55 5.03 -14.96
CA GLU A 256 42.68 5.21 -14.05
C GLU A 256 42.63 4.23 -12.88
N LEU A 257 41.43 4.02 -12.32
CA LEU A 257 41.22 3.09 -11.23
C LEU A 257 41.26 1.63 -11.72
N ALA A 258 40.63 1.31 -12.84
CA ALA A 258 40.55 -0.06 -13.37
C ALA A 258 41.10 -0.15 -14.81
N PRO A 259 42.43 -0.03 -15.00
CA PRO A 259 43.05 0.04 -16.34
C PRO A 259 42.87 -1.22 -17.19
N ASN A 260 42.55 -2.35 -16.56
CA ASN A 260 42.34 -3.63 -17.24
C ASN A 260 40.85 -3.94 -17.51
N ALA A 261 39.93 -3.04 -17.14
CA ALA A 261 38.51 -3.25 -17.30
C ALA A 261 38.00 -2.67 -18.63
N LYS A 262 37.18 -3.44 -19.34
CA LYS A 262 36.33 -2.92 -20.40
C LYS A 262 35.25 -2.03 -19.78
N LEU A 263 35.11 -0.80 -20.26
CA LEU A 263 34.05 0.11 -19.81
C LEU A 263 32.89 0.07 -20.80
N LYS A 264 31.67 -0.18 -20.30
CA LYS A 264 30.44 -0.17 -21.10
C LYS A 264 29.37 0.68 -20.42
N ILE A 265 28.83 1.68 -21.08
CA ILE A 265 27.61 2.38 -20.67
C ILE A 265 26.41 1.56 -21.17
N GLY A 266 25.47 1.25 -20.28
CA GLY A 266 24.33 0.40 -20.61
C GLY A 266 23.23 0.45 -19.54
N ARG A 267 22.55 -0.69 -19.37
CA ARG A 267 21.44 -0.89 -18.43
C ARG A 267 21.85 -1.81 -17.29
N ILE A 268 21.03 -1.84 -16.23
CA ILE A 268 21.23 -2.78 -15.10
C ILE A 268 21.12 -4.23 -15.59
N SER A 269 20.26 -4.51 -16.57
CA SER A 269 20.15 -5.84 -17.19
C SER A 269 21.40 -6.28 -17.97
N ASP A 270 22.22 -5.36 -18.48
CA ASP A 270 23.51 -5.71 -19.08
C ASP A 270 24.44 -6.32 -18.01
N PHE A 271 24.40 -5.81 -16.78
CA PHE A 271 25.17 -6.38 -15.66
C PHE A 271 24.68 -7.77 -15.28
N TYR A 272 23.35 -7.97 -15.23
CA TYR A 272 22.79 -9.30 -15.01
C TYR A 272 23.28 -10.31 -16.05
N ASP A 273 23.23 -9.94 -17.34
CA ASP A 273 23.67 -10.83 -18.41
C ASP A 273 25.18 -11.11 -18.39
N ALA A 274 25.99 -10.15 -17.95
CA ALA A 274 27.43 -10.30 -17.82
C ALA A 274 27.83 -11.16 -16.60
N ILE A 275 27.28 -10.85 -15.41
CA ILE A 275 27.63 -11.58 -14.18
C ILE A 275 27.12 -13.02 -14.20
N MET A 276 25.98 -13.31 -14.82
CA MET A 276 25.46 -14.68 -14.92
C MET A 276 26.37 -15.60 -15.75
N LYS A 277 27.22 -15.06 -16.64
CA LYS A 277 28.23 -15.84 -17.36
C LYS A 277 29.40 -16.29 -16.46
N GLU A 278 29.52 -15.69 -15.28
CA GLU A 278 30.52 -16.06 -14.28
C GLU A 278 30.03 -17.16 -13.31
N ASP A 279 28.78 -17.61 -13.46
CA ASP A 279 28.11 -18.57 -12.56
C ASP A 279 28.21 -18.14 -11.07
N PRO A 280 27.60 -16.99 -10.71
CA PRO A 280 27.86 -16.38 -9.41
C PRO A 280 27.20 -17.15 -8.26
N ASP A 281 28.00 -17.52 -7.27
CA ASP A 281 27.52 -18.11 -6.01
C ASP A 281 26.99 -17.01 -5.06
N LEU A 282 25.70 -16.73 -5.16
CA LEU A 282 25.05 -15.67 -4.40
C LEU A 282 24.30 -16.21 -3.18
N PRO A 283 24.45 -15.57 -2.00
CA PRO A 283 23.67 -15.91 -0.82
C PRO A 283 22.17 -15.66 -1.06
N VAL A 284 21.32 -16.39 -0.34
CA VAL A 284 19.86 -16.18 -0.37
C VAL A 284 19.45 -15.42 0.89
N ALA A 285 18.85 -14.24 0.73
CA ALA A 285 18.16 -13.54 1.81
C ALA A 285 16.67 -13.82 1.68
N LYS A 286 16.09 -14.50 2.68
CA LYS A 286 14.65 -14.78 2.74
C LYS A 286 14.04 -13.95 3.86
N GLY A 287 13.10 -13.08 3.52
CA GLY A 287 12.35 -12.32 4.49
C GLY A 287 11.88 -10.97 3.99
N ASP A 288 10.89 -10.43 4.69
CA ASP A 288 10.36 -9.08 4.54
C ASP A 288 11.37 -8.06 5.08
N MET A 289 11.43 -6.87 4.47
CA MET A 289 12.26 -5.77 4.94
C MET A 289 11.40 -4.53 5.17
N PRO A 290 10.66 -4.45 6.29
CA PRO A 290 9.80 -3.31 6.56
C PRO A 290 10.54 -2.00 6.45
N ASP A 291 9.96 -1.10 5.68
CA ASP A 291 10.46 0.23 5.44
C ASP A 291 10.35 1.09 6.72
N THR A 292 11.32 1.95 6.96
CA THR A 292 11.24 2.94 8.02
C THR A 292 10.59 4.24 7.54
N TRP A 293 10.56 4.55 6.25
CA TRP A 293 9.96 5.79 5.75
C TRP A 293 8.42 5.79 5.85
N ILE A 294 7.78 4.62 5.81
CA ILE A 294 6.33 4.45 5.99
C ILE A 294 5.70 5.09 7.25
N HIS A 295 6.49 5.54 8.23
CA HIS A 295 5.96 6.29 9.38
C HIS A 295 5.22 7.56 8.95
N GLY A 296 5.59 8.13 7.79
CA GLY A 296 4.99 9.35 7.24
C GLY A 296 3.58 9.20 6.67
N TYR A 297 3.13 8.01 6.28
CA TYR A 297 1.80 7.85 5.65
C TYR A 297 0.65 8.27 6.57
N MET A 298 0.80 8.09 7.88
CA MET A 298 -0.20 8.50 8.87
C MET A 298 -0.10 9.97 9.25
N SER A 299 0.71 10.76 8.57
CA SER A 299 0.60 12.22 8.58
C SER A 299 -0.62 12.69 7.77
N MET A 300 -1.11 11.86 6.84
CA MET A 300 -2.30 12.12 6.00
C MET A 300 -3.35 11.00 6.15
N PRO A 301 -3.97 10.86 7.34
CA PRO A 301 -4.81 9.70 7.66
C PRO A 301 -6.12 9.62 6.86
N ARG A 302 -6.65 10.74 6.36
CA ARG A 302 -7.88 10.75 5.55
C ARG A 302 -7.63 10.16 4.16
N GLU A 303 -6.54 10.58 3.56
CA GLU A 303 -6.08 10.18 2.25
C GLU A 303 -5.66 8.70 2.30
N MET A 304 -4.94 8.29 3.35
CA MET A 304 -4.59 6.88 3.56
C MET A 304 -5.83 5.98 3.69
N LYS A 305 -6.87 6.44 4.39
CA LYS A 305 -8.14 5.72 4.46
C LYS A 305 -8.80 5.59 3.07
N SER A 306 -8.89 6.70 2.33
CA SER A 306 -9.54 6.74 1.02
C SER A 306 -8.81 5.84 0.01
N VAL A 307 -7.48 5.95 -0.10
CA VAL A 307 -6.71 5.15 -1.06
C VAL A 307 -6.77 3.65 -0.78
N ARG A 308 -6.81 3.22 0.49
CA ARG A 308 -6.92 1.78 0.82
C ARG A 308 -8.23 1.17 0.36
N LYS A 309 -9.35 1.89 0.53
CA LYS A 309 -10.64 1.51 -0.03
C LYS A 309 -10.59 1.51 -1.55
N MET A 310 -10.07 2.59 -2.13
CA MET A 310 -10.05 2.81 -3.58
C MET A 310 -9.25 1.74 -4.33
N GLN A 311 -8.09 1.32 -3.81
CA GLN A 311 -7.27 0.26 -4.42
C GLN A 311 -8.03 -1.08 -4.52
N LYS A 312 -9.03 -1.36 -3.68
CA LYS A 312 -9.91 -2.53 -3.80
C LYS A 312 -11.12 -2.25 -4.70
N ASP A 313 -11.69 -1.06 -4.59
CA ASP A 313 -12.89 -0.67 -5.34
C ASP A 313 -12.65 -0.57 -6.85
N ILE A 314 -11.46 -0.12 -7.29
CA ILE A 314 -11.09 -0.07 -8.71
C ILE A 314 -11.26 -1.44 -9.38
N TYR A 315 -10.69 -2.49 -8.80
CA TYR A 315 -10.71 -3.83 -9.41
C TYR A 315 -12.02 -4.57 -9.15
N SER A 316 -12.71 -4.26 -8.05
CA SER A 316 -14.07 -4.75 -7.81
C SER A 316 -15.07 -4.19 -8.84
N LEU A 317 -14.89 -2.93 -9.24
CA LEU A 317 -15.65 -2.29 -10.32
C LEU A 317 -15.33 -2.94 -11.68
N GLU A 318 -14.06 -3.18 -11.99
CA GLU A 318 -13.63 -3.90 -13.20
C GLU A 318 -14.25 -5.31 -13.28
N LEU A 319 -14.21 -6.06 -12.17
CA LEU A 319 -14.86 -7.36 -12.02
C LEU A 319 -16.37 -7.27 -12.28
N LEU A 320 -17.07 -6.36 -11.59
CA LEU A 320 -18.52 -6.20 -11.73
C LEU A 320 -18.92 -5.85 -13.17
N ASN A 321 -18.21 -4.91 -13.79
CA ASN A 321 -18.50 -4.50 -15.16
C ASN A 321 -18.29 -5.65 -16.15
N THR A 322 -17.20 -6.39 -16.01
CA THR A 322 -16.90 -7.55 -16.86
C THR A 322 -17.97 -8.63 -16.71
N LEU A 323 -18.37 -8.97 -15.48
CA LEU A 323 -19.44 -9.92 -15.21
C LEU A 323 -20.78 -9.46 -15.80
N THR A 324 -21.14 -8.19 -15.61
CA THR A 324 -22.40 -7.65 -16.11
C THR A 324 -22.41 -7.59 -17.64
N ASN A 325 -21.28 -7.31 -18.30
CA ASN A 325 -21.15 -7.41 -19.75
C ASN A 325 -21.38 -8.86 -20.22
N LEU A 326 -20.74 -9.84 -19.58
CA LEU A 326 -20.89 -11.27 -19.90
C LEU A 326 -22.33 -11.76 -19.71
N TRP A 327 -22.99 -11.39 -18.61
CA TRP A 327 -24.35 -11.84 -18.31
C TRP A 327 -25.41 -11.22 -19.22
N THR A 328 -25.16 -10.02 -19.75
CA THR A 328 -26.14 -9.26 -20.54
C THR A 328 -25.86 -9.29 -22.04
N GLY A 329 -24.65 -9.68 -22.45
CA GLY A 329 -24.17 -9.55 -23.82
C GLY A 329 -24.00 -8.09 -24.29
N LYS A 330 -24.07 -7.12 -23.36
CA LYS A 330 -23.93 -5.68 -23.66
C LYS A 330 -22.57 -5.19 -23.19
N GLU A 331 -21.75 -4.76 -24.13
CA GLU A 331 -20.42 -4.24 -23.85
C GLU A 331 -20.49 -2.78 -23.36
N VAL A 332 -19.91 -2.54 -22.19
CA VAL A 332 -19.68 -1.20 -21.63
C VAL A 332 -18.22 -1.14 -21.22
N ASN A 333 -17.46 -0.21 -21.80
CA ASN A 333 -16.05 -0.01 -21.46
C ASN A 333 -15.91 1.02 -20.34
N ILE A 334 -15.18 0.66 -19.28
CA ILE A 334 -14.88 1.53 -18.15
C ILE A 334 -13.37 1.69 -17.91
N SER A 335 -12.53 1.20 -18.82
CA SER A 335 -11.07 1.13 -18.65
C SER A 335 -10.43 2.50 -18.47
N SER A 336 -11.00 3.57 -19.02
CA SER A 336 -10.54 4.93 -18.77
C SER A 336 -10.70 5.34 -17.31
N PHE A 337 -11.83 5.00 -16.68
CA PHE A 337 -12.06 5.28 -15.27
C PHE A 337 -11.09 4.50 -14.37
N THR A 338 -10.93 3.20 -14.63
CA THR A 338 -10.06 2.34 -13.80
C THR A 338 -8.58 2.67 -13.98
N SER A 339 -8.12 2.97 -15.21
CA SER A 339 -6.72 3.31 -15.48
C SER A 339 -6.33 4.64 -14.82
N SER A 340 -7.12 5.70 -15.00
CA SER A 340 -6.85 7.01 -14.38
C SER A 340 -6.86 6.95 -12.85
N ALA A 341 -7.80 6.20 -12.26
CA ALA A 341 -7.83 6.04 -10.80
C ALA A 341 -6.67 5.20 -10.27
N THR A 342 -6.23 4.19 -11.04
CA THR A 342 -5.05 3.37 -10.70
C THR A 342 -3.79 4.22 -10.68
N GLU A 343 -3.62 5.10 -11.66
CA GLU A 343 -2.50 6.05 -11.69
C GLU A 343 -2.51 6.96 -10.44
N GLY A 344 -3.66 7.53 -10.08
CA GLY A 344 -3.79 8.33 -8.86
C GLY A 344 -3.42 7.58 -7.58
N ALA A 345 -3.83 6.30 -7.47
CA ALA A 345 -3.43 5.44 -6.35
C ALA A 345 -1.91 5.13 -6.35
N LEU A 346 -1.30 4.96 -7.52
CA LEU A 346 0.13 4.70 -7.64
C LEU A 346 0.96 5.94 -7.29
N LEU A 347 0.52 7.13 -7.71
CA LEU A 347 1.18 8.40 -7.36
C LEU A 347 1.01 8.76 -5.89
N TRP A 348 0.03 8.18 -5.20
CA TRP A 348 -0.02 8.20 -3.74
C TRP A 348 1.09 7.34 -3.11
N ASN A 349 1.34 6.15 -3.66
CA ASN A 349 2.38 5.24 -3.15
C ASN A 349 3.81 5.70 -3.50
N GLU A 350 3.97 6.64 -4.44
CA GLU A 350 5.23 7.31 -4.73
C GLU A 350 5.77 7.98 -3.44
N HIS A 351 7.08 7.89 -3.20
CA HIS A 351 7.67 8.15 -1.88
C HIS A 351 7.75 9.60 -1.40
N THR A 352 7.26 10.55 -2.19
CA THR A 352 7.29 11.98 -1.84
C THR A 352 5.89 12.53 -1.61
N PHE A 353 5.71 13.34 -0.56
CA PHE A 353 4.41 13.90 -0.18
C PHE A 353 4.33 15.42 -0.33
N GLY A 354 5.43 16.10 -0.63
CA GLY A 354 5.43 17.52 -0.93
C GLY A 354 6.79 18.17 -0.70
N LEU A 355 6.80 19.48 -0.50
CA LEU A 355 8.02 20.24 -0.28
C LEU A 355 8.69 19.89 1.05
N SER A 356 10.01 19.97 1.08
CA SER A 356 10.81 19.83 2.30
C SER A 356 10.94 21.17 3.06
N MET A 357 10.81 21.15 4.39
CA MET A 357 11.11 22.32 5.22
C MET A 357 12.62 22.55 5.44
N LYS A 358 13.47 21.53 5.22
CA LYS A 358 14.89 21.59 5.62
C LYS A 358 15.69 22.70 4.95
N ASP A 359 15.34 23.08 3.73
CA ASP A 359 16.13 24.04 2.96
C ASP A 359 15.78 25.49 3.30
N GLY A 360 14.88 25.71 4.28
CA GLY A 360 14.51 27.04 4.82
C GLY A 360 13.75 27.94 3.83
N TYR A 361 13.60 27.51 2.57
CA TYR A 361 12.90 28.27 1.53
C TYR A 361 11.39 28.36 1.74
N TYR A 362 10.81 27.41 2.48
CA TYR A 362 9.36 27.23 2.60
C TYR A 362 8.84 27.31 4.04
N GLY A 363 9.67 27.75 4.98
CA GLY A 363 9.35 27.90 6.40
C GLY A 363 10.50 27.48 7.32
N ASP A 364 10.32 27.69 8.62
CA ASP A 364 11.15 27.16 9.71
C ASP A 364 10.23 26.47 10.75
N TRP A 365 10.78 25.65 11.64
CA TRP A 365 10.00 24.93 12.64
C TRP A 365 9.68 25.82 13.84
N TYR A 366 8.54 26.52 13.74
CA TYR A 366 7.96 27.27 14.87
C TYR A 366 6.96 26.40 15.65
N TYR A 367 6.83 26.67 16.94
CA TYR A 367 5.92 25.96 17.86
C TYR A 367 5.06 26.94 18.67
N GLY A 368 3.99 26.43 19.29
CA GLY A 368 3.12 27.23 20.16
C GLY A 368 2.49 28.43 19.44
N ASP A 369 2.44 29.58 20.12
CA ASP A 369 1.80 30.80 19.59
C ASP A 369 2.54 31.39 18.37
N GLU A 370 3.86 31.17 18.28
CA GLU A 370 4.65 31.63 17.15
C GLU A 370 4.26 30.87 15.87
N PHE A 371 4.05 29.55 15.96
CA PHE A 371 3.52 28.76 14.84
C PHE A 371 2.22 29.35 14.29
N PHE A 372 1.25 29.65 15.16
CA PHE A 372 -0.04 30.20 14.72
C PHE A 372 0.10 31.60 14.12
N THR A 373 1.02 32.41 14.65
CA THR A 373 1.32 33.75 14.12
C THR A 373 1.91 33.65 12.71
N VAL A 374 2.93 32.80 12.52
CA VAL A 374 3.65 32.61 11.25
C VAL A 374 2.76 31.93 10.20
N ARG A 375 1.97 30.93 10.61
CA ARG A 375 0.98 30.26 9.76
C ARG A 375 -0.12 31.23 9.33
N GLY A 376 -0.66 32.03 10.27
CA GLY A 376 -1.67 33.05 9.99
C GLY A 376 -1.19 34.15 9.04
N ALA A 377 0.12 34.43 9.02
CA ALA A 377 0.75 35.33 8.06
C ALA A 377 0.93 34.71 6.66
N GLY A 378 0.64 33.42 6.47
CA GLY A 378 0.70 32.73 5.18
C GLY A 378 2.07 32.14 4.81
N THR A 379 3.01 32.09 5.75
CA THR A 379 4.39 31.60 5.51
C THR A 379 4.42 30.18 4.95
N TYR A 380 3.53 29.31 5.42
CA TYR A 380 3.46 27.90 5.02
C TYR A 380 2.53 27.63 3.83
N ASN A 381 1.96 28.64 3.17
CA ASN A 381 0.95 28.45 2.13
C ASN A 381 1.44 27.56 0.97
N LYS A 382 2.69 27.76 0.52
CA LYS A 382 3.27 26.93 -0.57
C LYS A 382 3.51 25.48 -0.10
N LEU A 383 3.98 25.31 1.13
CA LEU A 383 4.22 24.01 1.75
C LEU A 383 2.90 23.21 1.87
N GLU A 384 1.87 23.81 2.46
CA GLU A 384 0.54 23.19 2.59
C GLU A 384 -0.12 22.90 1.22
N ALA A 385 0.10 23.77 0.23
CA ALA A 385 -0.36 23.53 -1.13
C ALA A 385 0.29 22.30 -1.78
N SER A 386 1.58 22.06 -1.51
CA SER A 386 2.28 20.87 -2.03
C SER A 386 1.76 19.57 -1.41
N TRP A 387 1.44 19.57 -0.11
CA TRP A 387 0.80 18.42 0.54
C TRP A 387 -0.62 18.19 0.01
N LYS A 388 -1.34 19.27 -0.27
CA LYS A 388 -2.65 19.19 -0.91
C LYS A 388 -2.55 18.58 -2.32
N GLU A 389 -1.53 18.90 -3.09
CA GLU A 389 -1.29 18.30 -4.42
C GLU A 389 -1.13 16.77 -4.34
N LYS A 390 -0.41 16.27 -3.33
CA LYS A 390 -0.32 14.82 -3.04
C LYS A 390 -1.69 14.23 -2.70
N GLY A 391 -2.43 14.84 -1.78
CA GLY A 391 -3.76 14.37 -1.37
C GLY A 391 -4.82 14.44 -2.48
N ASP A 392 -4.70 15.43 -3.37
CA ASP A 392 -5.63 15.62 -4.50
C ASP A 392 -5.59 14.43 -5.47
N ARG A 393 -4.46 13.72 -5.60
CA ARG A 393 -4.37 12.50 -6.43
C ARG A 393 -5.35 11.42 -5.97
N VAL A 394 -5.46 11.22 -4.66
CA VAL A 394 -6.42 10.28 -4.05
C VAL A 394 -7.85 10.79 -4.27
N TYR A 395 -8.08 12.07 -4.00
CA TYR A 395 -9.41 12.67 -4.14
C TYR A 395 -9.96 12.65 -5.58
N GLN A 396 -9.12 12.92 -6.58
CA GLN A 396 -9.54 12.87 -7.99
C GLN A 396 -9.85 11.43 -8.43
N ALA A 397 -9.05 10.46 -7.99
CA ALA A 397 -9.32 9.06 -8.27
C ALA A 397 -10.62 8.58 -7.60
N GLU A 398 -10.91 9.01 -6.37
CA GLU A 398 -12.17 8.71 -5.68
C GLU A 398 -13.39 9.32 -6.41
N LYS A 399 -13.27 10.58 -6.87
CA LYS A 399 -14.29 11.26 -7.70
C LYS A 399 -14.63 10.52 -8.99
N ILE A 400 -13.68 9.78 -9.55
CA ILE A 400 -13.87 8.97 -10.75
C ILE A 400 -14.56 7.65 -10.39
N ILE A 401 -14.07 6.95 -9.37
CA ILE A 401 -14.45 5.57 -9.07
C ILE A 401 -15.79 5.48 -8.37
N ASP A 402 -16.08 6.31 -7.36
CA ASP A 402 -17.31 6.18 -6.57
C ASP A 402 -18.58 6.33 -7.45
N PRO A 403 -18.71 7.36 -8.31
CA PRO A 403 -19.85 7.47 -9.22
C PRO A 403 -19.87 6.37 -10.29
N ALA A 404 -18.71 5.92 -10.78
CA ALA A 404 -18.65 4.84 -11.75
C ALA A 404 -19.17 3.52 -11.17
N TYR A 405 -18.81 3.22 -9.92
CA TYR A 405 -19.26 2.03 -9.22
C TYR A 405 -20.76 2.09 -8.90
N ASP A 406 -21.28 3.22 -8.42
CA ASP A 406 -22.72 3.40 -8.21
C ASP A 406 -23.52 3.21 -9.51
N ARG A 407 -23.06 3.79 -10.63
CA ARG A 407 -23.68 3.59 -11.95
C ARG A 407 -23.68 2.12 -12.37
N GLU A 408 -22.58 1.41 -12.15
CA GLU A 408 -22.45 0.01 -12.54
C GLU A 408 -23.35 -0.90 -11.69
N ILE A 409 -23.45 -0.69 -10.38
CA ILE A 409 -24.36 -1.46 -9.53
C ILE A 409 -25.82 -1.17 -9.88
N LYS A 410 -26.17 0.08 -10.21
CA LYS A 410 -27.50 0.43 -10.72
C LYS A 410 -27.80 -0.21 -12.07
N ARG A 411 -26.80 -0.31 -12.97
CA ARG A 411 -26.89 -1.05 -14.23
C ARG A 411 -27.17 -2.53 -13.97
N LEU A 412 -26.45 -3.17 -13.06
CA LEU A 412 -26.74 -4.55 -12.67
C LEU A 412 -28.18 -4.67 -12.15
N SER A 413 -28.57 -3.80 -11.21
CA SER A 413 -29.90 -3.81 -10.59
C SER A 413 -31.03 -3.66 -11.61
N SER A 414 -30.89 -2.78 -12.60
CA SER A 414 -31.91 -2.59 -13.66
C SER A 414 -32.03 -3.77 -14.62
N MET A 415 -31.02 -4.64 -14.67
CA MET A 415 -31.02 -5.83 -15.53
C MET A 415 -31.63 -7.05 -14.84
N THR A 416 -31.91 -7.01 -13.53
CA THR A 416 -32.59 -8.09 -12.80
C THR A 416 -34.07 -8.22 -13.16
N ASN A 417 -34.58 -9.45 -13.24
CA ASN A 417 -35.96 -9.78 -13.59
C ASN A 417 -36.91 -9.58 -12.40
N VAL A 418 -36.93 -8.37 -11.89
CA VAL A 418 -37.75 -7.93 -10.76
C VAL A 418 -38.28 -6.55 -11.13
N ASP A 419 -39.61 -6.38 -11.15
CA ASP A 419 -40.22 -5.09 -11.44
C ASP A 419 -40.31 -4.22 -10.17
N GLY A 420 -40.27 -2.90 -10.34
CA GLY A 420 -40.45 -1.95 -9.24
C GLY A 420 -39.21 -1.77 -8.36
N GLN A 421 -39.46 -1.46 -7.08
CA GLN A 421 -38.44 -1.12 -6.08
C GLN A 421 -37.74 -2.38 -5.55
N LYS A 422 -36.42 -2.40 -5.64
CA LYS A 422 -35.59 -3.55 -5.26
C LYS A 422 -34.22 -3.12 -4.73
N ILE A 423 -33.62 -3.96 -3.90
CA ILE A 423 -32.25 -3.83 -3.43
C ILE A 423 -31.43 -4.93 -4.07
N THR A 424 -30.40 -4.58 -4.82
CA THR A 424 -29.45 -5.57 -5.37
C THR A 424 -28.17 -5.48 -4.57
N VAL A 425 -27.71 -6.61 -4.04
CA VAL A 425 -26.48 -6.74 -3.25
C VAL A 425 -25.46 -7.54 -4.06
N PHE A 426 -24.29 -6.96 -4.31
CA PHE A 426 -23.17 -7.56 -5.00
C PHE A 426 -22.04 -7.91 -4.02
N ASN A 427 -21.47 -9.09 -4.18
CA ASN A 427 -20.32 -9.60 -3.45
C ASN A 427 -19.11 -9.66 -4.40
N PRO A 428 -18.07 -8.82 -4.20
CA PRO A 428 -16.89 -8.85 -5.06
C PRO A 428 -15.93 -10.01 -4.80
N LEU A 429 -16.08 -10.76 -3.70
CA LEU A 429 -15.13 -11.81 -3.30
C LEU A 429 -15.49 -13.17 -3.94
N PRO A 430 -14.49 -14.02 -4.24
CA PRO A 430 -14.68 -15.29 -4.95
C PRO A 430 -15.15 -16.44 -4.02
N TRP A 431 -15.91 -16.11 -2.98
CA TRP A 431 -16.62 -17.06 -2.14
C TRP A 431 -17.94 -16.48 -1.66
N LYS A 432 -18.88 -17.37 -1.36
CA LYS A 432 -20.16 -17.02 -0.76
C LYS A 432 -19.97 -16.48 0.67
N ARG A 433 -20.67 -15.41 1.02
CA ARG A 433 -20.57 -14.78 2.35
C ARG A 433 -21.82 -14.00 2.74
N SER A 434 -21.92 -13.69 4.03
CA SER A 434 -22.92 -12.80 4.60
C SER A 434 -22.27 -11.47 5.03
N GLY A 435 -23.06 -10.41 5.19
CA GLY A 435 -22.52 -9.13 5.65
C GLY A 435 -23.57 -8.05 5.91
N LEU A 436 -23.14 -7.01 6.62
CA LEU A 436 -23.97 -5.83 6.89
C LEU A 436 -24.11 -4.97 5.63
N ILE A 437 -25.34 -4.61 5.29
CA ILE A 437 -25.67 -3.61 4.28
C ILE A 437 -26.18 -2.35 4.96
N THR A 438 -25.72 -1.19 4.47
CA THR A 438 -26.23 0.13 4.87
C THR A 438 -26.54 0.94 3.61
N ILE A 439 -27.78 1.40 3.48
CA ILE A 439 -28.25 2.19 2.32
C ILE A 439 -28.93 3.46 2.83
N GLN A 440 -28.61 4.59 2.23
CA GLN A 440 -29.31 5.85 2.47
C GLN A 440 -30.55 5.94 1.56
N GLN A 441 -31.73 6.02 2.17
CA GLN A 441 -33.01 6.00 1.47
C GLN A 441 -34.15 6.47 2.37
N SER A 442 -35.17 7.11 1.82
CA SER A 442 -36.30 7.67 2.59
C SER A 442 -37.55 6.80 2.64
N THR A 443 -37.58 5.68 1.91
CA THR A 443 -38.72 4.76 1.92
C THR A 443 -38.81 4.03 3.26
N ARG A 444 -40.00 3.95 3.84
CA ARG A 444 -40.23 3.11 5.01
C ARG A 444 -40.30 1.64 4.56
N ILE A 445 -39.36 0.84 5.06
CA ILE A 445 -39.22 -0.59 4.82
C ILE A 445 -39.14 -1.26 6.19
N GLU A 446 -40.06 -2.17 6.47
CA GLU A 446 -40.17 -2.85 7.77
C GLU A 446 -39.48 -4.22 7.79
N ALA A 447 -39.42 -4.87 6.63
CA ALA A 447 -38.70 -6.10 6.39
C ALA A 447 -38.28 -6.18 4.91
N LEU A 448 -37.33 -7.07 4.61
CA LEU A 448 -36.95 -7.41 3.25
C LEU A 448 -37.20 -8.88 3.00
N LYS A 449 -37.68 -9.24 1.81
CA LYS A 449 -37.68 -10.61 1.32
C LYS A 449 -36.47 -10.81 0.41
N ASP A 450 -35.64 -11.78 0.73
CA ASP A 450 -34.66 -12.32 -0.20
C ASP A 450 -35.40 -13.11 -1.28
N LEU A 451 -35.27 -12.71 -2.54
CA LEU A 451 -35.97 -13.37 -3.64
C LEU A 451 -35.35 -14.71 -4.03
N GLY A 452 -34.08 -14.96 -3.71
CA GLY A 452 -33.40 -16.21 -4.00
C GLY A 452 -33.80 -17.32 -3.02
N THR A 453 -33.92 -16.99 -1.73
CA THR A 453 -34.25 -17.96 -0.66
C THR A 453 -35.72 -17.93 -0.24
N GLY A 454 -36.41 -16.82 -0.47
CA GLY A 454 -37.76 -16.56 0.03
C GLY A 454 -37.80 -16.13 1.51
N GLU A 455 -36.66 -16.04 2.20
CA GLU A 455 -36.56 -15.64 3.60
C GLU A 455 -36.99 -14.17 3.78
N ILE A 456 -37.77 -13.89 4.82
CA ILE A 456 -38.09 -12.52 5.24
C ILE A 456 -37.13 -12.15 6.38
N ILE A 457 -36.28 -11.17 6.13
CA ILE A 457 -35.22 -10.73 7.04
C ILE A 457 -35.57 -9.39 7.71
N PRO A 458 -35.15 -9.22 8.98
CA PRO A 458 -35.37 -8.00 9.72
C PRO A 458 -34.46 -6.88 9.22
N VAL A 459 -34.97 -5.65 9.29
CA VAL A 459 -34.22 -4.45 8.99
C VAL A 459 -34.26 -3.47 10.16
N HIS A 460 -33.34 -2.52 10.14
CA HIS A 460 -33.47 -1.26 10.86
C HIS A 460 -33.57 -0.13 9.84
N ASN A 461 -34.65 0.65 9.92
CA ASN A 461 -34.90 1.76 9.01
C ASN A 461 -35.32 3.02 9.78
N LYS A 462 -34.36 3.90 10.04
CA LYS A 462 -34.59 5.14 10.80
C LYS A 462 -33.68 6.25 10.28
N GLY A 463 -34.19 7.48 10.20
CA GLY A 463 -33.40 8.64 9.79
C GLY A 463 -32.89 8.56 8.36
N ASN A 464 -33.69 7.98 7.46
CA ASN A 464 -33.33 7.68 6.08
C ASN A 464 -32.13 6.73 5.92
N ILE A 465 -31.87 5.86 6.91
CA ILE A 465 -30.83 4.86 6.86
C ILE A 465 -31.47 3.48 7.03
N LEU A 466 -31.40 2.67 5.98
CA LEU A 466 -31.78 1.26 5.99
C LEU A 466 -30.53 0.41 6.25
N ARG A 467 -30.63 -0.50 7.22
CA ARG A 467 -29.60 -1.50 7.52
C ARG A 467 -30.21 -2.89 7.63
N PHE A 468 -29.49 -3.90 7.16
CA PHE A 468 -29.87 -5.32 7.28
C PHE A 468 -28.66 -6.22 7.08
N ILE A 469 -28.78 -7.50 7.47
CA ILE A 469 -27.76 -8.52 7.23
C ILE A 469 -28.15 -9.30 5.98
N ALA A 470 -27.36 -9.15 4.91
CA ALA A 470 -27.54 -9.92 3.68
C ALA A 470 -26.86 -11.27 3.87
N LYS A 471 -27.60 -12.37 3.74
CA LYS A 471 -27.09 -13.72 3.98
C LYS A 471 -26.67 -14.39 2.69
N ASP A 472 -25.58 -15.15 2.74
CA ASP A 472 -25.23 -16.13 1.69
C ASP A 472 -25.14 -15.56 0.26
N ILE A 473 -24.65 -14.33 0.10
CA ILE A 473 -24.52 -13.67 -1.20
C ILE A 473 -23.51 -14.43 -2.08
N PRO A 474 -23.87 -14.81 -3.31
CA PRO A 474 -23.03 -15.65 -4.16
C PRO A 474 -21.63 -15.08 -4.42
N SER A 475 -20.68 -15.98 -4.70
CA SER A 475 -19.31 -15.66 -5.08
C SER A 475 -19.25 -14.77 -6.33
N ALA A 476 -18.50 -13.67 -6.26
CA ALA A 476 -18.37 -12.67 -7.32
C ALA A 476 -19.72 -12.37 -7.99
N GLY A 477 -20.80 -12.33 -7.20
CA GLY A 477 -22.16 -12.49 -7.66
C GLY A 477 -23.12 -11.60 -6.90
N TYR A 478 -24.42 -11.74 -7.17
CA TYR A 478 -25.43 -10.89 -6.54
C TYR A 478 -26.67 -11.64 -6.09
N ALA A 479 -27.42 -10.99 -5.21
CA ALA A 479 -28.79 -11.38 -4.83
C ALA A 479 -29.68 -10.12 -4.75
N THR A 480 -30.96 -10.31 -5.05
CA THR A 480 -31.96 -9.24 -5.07
C THR A 480 -32.99 -9.41 -3.96
N PHE A 481 -33.29 -8.31 -3.28
CA PHE A 481 -34.23 -8.22 -2.18
C PHE A 481 -35.35 -7.22 -2.52
N VAL A 482 -36.53 -7.44 -1.99
CA VAL A 482 -37.68 -6.52 -2.12
C VAL A 482 -38.28 -6.21 -0.76
N PRO A 483 -38.91 -5.03 -0.58
CA PRO A 483 -39.72 -4.77 0.61
C PRO A 483 -40.75 -5.87 0.83
N ALA A 484 -40.95 -6.26 2.09
CA ALA A 484 -41.93 -7.26 2.47
C ALA A 484 -42.77 -6.78 3.66
N ASP A 485 -44.04 -7.16 3.66
CA ASP A 485 -44.94 -6.95 4.79
C ASP A 485 -44.80 -8.10 5.80
N ASN A 486 -44.78 -7.75 7.09
CA ASN A 486 -44.76 -8.67 8.24
C ASN A 486 -43.51 -9.56 8.39
N LEU A 487 -42.72 -9.30 9.43
CA LEU A 487 -41.85 -10.33 10.02
C LEU A 487 -42.74 -11.40 10.66
N LYS A 488 -42.68 -12.66 10.19
CA LYS A 488 -43.18 -13.77 11.00
C LYS A 488 -42.38 -13.76 12.31
N GLN A 489 -43.05 -13.49 13.44
CA GLN A 489 -42.45 -13.56 14.77
C GLN A 489 -41.93 -14.99 15.02
N GLY A 490 -40.65 -15.21 14.80
CA GLY A 490 -39.95 -16.46 15.10
C GLY A 490 -38.58 -16.15 15.68
N ASN A 491 -38.35 -16.59 16.92
CA ASN A 491 -37.13 -16.51 17.72
C ASN A 491 -36.25 -15.27 17.47
N ILE A 492 -36.70 -14.13 17.98
CA ILE A 492 -35.86 -12.93 18.12
C ILE A 492 -34.77 -13.27 19.14
N PHE A 493 -33.57 -13.64 18.68
CA PHE A 493 -32.40 -13.66 19.55
C PHE A 493 -32.16 -12.25 20.11
N ALA A 494 -31.94 -12.19 21.43
CA ALA A 494 -31.82 -10.95 22.17
C ALA A 494 -30.43 -10.32 21.93
N ILE A 495 -30.32 -9.51 20.87
CA ILE A 495 -29.28 -8.50 20.77
C ILE A 495 -29.66 -7.35 21.70
N THR A 496 -28.81 -7.04 22.67
CA THR A 496 -29.18 -6.12 23.75
C THR A 496 -28.07 -5.13 24.07
N ALA A 497 -28.49 -3.94 24.51
CA ALA A 497 -27.63 -2.94 25.11
C ALA A 497 -28.19 -2.59 26.49
N ASP A 498 -27.45 -2.93 27.53
CA ASP A 498 -27.84 -2.76 28.93
C ASP A 498 -27.06 -1.61 29.57
N THR A 499 -27.77 -0.51 29.81
CA THR A 499 -27.23 0.71 30.43
C THR A 499 -26.88 0.54 31.91
N LYS A 500 -27.54 -0.38 32.62
CA LYS A 500 -27.30 -0.58 34.06
C LYS A 500 -25.99 -1.33 34.30
N ASN A 501 -25.70 -2.30 33.43
CA ASN A 501 -24.51 -3.15 33.54
C ASN A 501 -23.33 -2.67 32.67
N ASN A 502 -23.52 -1.63 31.86
CA ASN A 502 -22.56 -1.14 30.87
C ASN A 502 -22.13 -2.21 29.86
N THR A 503 -23.10 -2.94 29.32
CA THR A 503 -22.85 -4.09 28.44
C THR A 503 -23.61 -4.02 27.12
N ILE A 504 -23.01 -4.52 26.05
CA ILE A 504 -23.70 -4.89 24.80
C ILE A 504 -23.45 -6.36 24.50
N GLU A 505 -24.44 -7.06 23.96
CA GLU A 505 -24.37 -8.50 23.74
C GLU A 505 -25.17 -8.95 22.50
N ASN A 506 -24.63 -9.91 21.75
CA ASN A 506 -25.34 -10.70 20.74
C ASN A 506 -25.17 -12.20 21.03
N GLU A 507 -25.52 -13.08 20.09
CA GLU A 507 -25.36 -14.53 20.23
C GLU A 507 -23.90 -15.00 20.32
N PHE A 508 -22.94 -14.21 19.84
CA PHE A 508 -21.51 -14.58 19.79
C PHE A 508 -20.68 -13.93 20.89
N LEU A 509 -20.88 -12.65 21.16
CA LEU A 509 -20.01 -11.82 21.98
C LEU A 509 -20.79 -11.09 23.07
N LYS A 510 -20.15 -10.93 24.23
CA LYS A 510 -20.58 -10.02 25.30
C LYS A 510 -19.47 -9.04 25.62
N VAL A 511 -19.75 -7.74 25.51
CA VAL A 511 -18.78 -6.66 25.72
C VAL A 511 -19.19 -5.83 26.93
N LYS A 512 -18.24 -5.56 27.83
CA LYS A 512 -18.42 -4.68 28.99
C LYS A 512 -17.47 -3.50 28.94
N ILE A 513 -18.00 -2.31 29.26
CA ILE A 513 -17.28 -1.05 29.23
C ILE A 513 -17.16 -0.50 30.66
N ASP A 514 -16.04 0.17 30.94
CA ASP A 514 -15.89 1.02 32.12
C ASP A 514 -15.91 2.50 31.70
N PRO A 515 -17.03 3.23 31.92
CA PRO A 515 -17.15 4.64 31.59
C PRO A 515 -16.16 5.56 32.30
N LEU A 516 -15.64 5.18 33.48
CA LEU A 516 -14.69 6.00 34.23
C LEU A 516 -13.28 5.91 33.64
N LYS A 517 -12.90 4.72 33.16
CA LYS A 517 -11.64 4.49 32.45
C LYS A 517 -11.72 4.88 30.97
N GLY A 518 -12.92 4.85 30.39
CA GLY A 518 -13.14 5.06 28.96
C GLY A 518 -12.58 3.92 28.11
N ALA A 519 -12.65 2.69 28.62
CA ALA A 519 -12.08 1.51 27.98
C ALA A 519 -13.02 0.31 28.06
N ILE A 520 -12.82 -0.65 27.15
CA ILE A 520 -13.43 -1.97 27.21
C ILE A 520 -12.68 -2.78 28.28
N VAL A 521 -13.41 -3.40 29.20
CA VAL A 521 -12.83 -4.16 30.32
C VAL A 521 -13.08 -5.67 30.21
N SER A 522 -13.97 -6.09 29.30
CA SER A 522 -14.22 -7.50 29.02
C SER A 522 -14.86 -7.65 27.64
N VAL A 523 -14.40 -8.65 26.89
CA VAL A 523 -15.03 -9.18 25.68
C VAL A 523 -15.03 -10.70 25.81
N ILE A 524 -16.20 -11.29 26.03
CA ILE A 524 -16.35 -12.74 26.14
C ILE A 524 -16.85 -13.31 24.81
N ASP A 525 -16.11 -14.27 24.27
CA ASP A 525 -16.62 -15.18 23.24
C ASP A 525 -17.52 -16.22 23.91
N LYS A 526 -18.83 -16.13 23.66
CA LYS A 526 -19.85 -16.95 24.32
C LYS A 526 -19.78 -18.42 23.94
N LYS A 527 -19.25 -18.75 22.77
CA LYS A 527 -19.08 -20.15 22.34
C LYS A 527 -17.91 -20.79 23.05
N SER A 528 -16.82 -20.05 23.23
CA SER A 528 -15.59 -20.59 23.85
C SER A 528 -15.47 -20.35 25.34
N GLY A 529 -16.22 -19.39 25.90
CA GLY A 529 -16.10 -18.91 27.27
C GLY A 529 -14.84 -18.08 27.53
N ARG A 530 -14.02 -17.79 26.50
CA ARG A 530 -12.74 -17.09 26.67
C ARG A 530 -12.92 -15.59 26.72
N GLU A 531 -12.12 -14.97 27.58
CA GLU A 531 -11.95 -13.53 27.70
C GLU A 531 -10.86 -13.04 26.73
N MET A 532 -11.18 -12.04 25.90
CA MET A 532 -10.22 -11.45 24.95
C MET A 532 -9.35 -10.36 25.56
N VAL A 533 -9.82 -9.67 26.60
CA VAL A 533 -9.16 -8.49 27.18
C VAL A 533 -8.16 -8.92 28.26
N ASP A 534 -6.89 -8.55 28.11
CA ASP A 534 -5.93 -8.64 29.22
C ASP A 534 -6.22 -7.53 30.23
N GLN A 535 -6.84 -7.90 31.34
CA GLN A 535 -7.24 -6.99 32.41
C GLN A 535 -6.07 -6.51 33.27
N ASN A 536 -4.89 -7.11 33.14
CA ASN A 536 -3.69 -6.76 33.90
C ASN A 536 -2.74 -5.82 33.15
N SER A 537 -3.02 -5.53 31.88
CA SER A 537 -2.23 -4.60 31.06
C SER A 537 -2.28 -3.17 31.63
N GLU A 538 -1.17 -2.43 31.49
CA GLU A 538 -1.13 -0.98 31.81
C GLU A 538 -2.00 -0.14 30.85
N TYR A 539 -2.26 -0.67 29.65
CA TYR A 539 -3.12 -0.07 28.64
C TYR A 539 -4.53 -0.67 28.72
N GLY A 540 -5.55 0.14 28.42
CA GLY A 540 -6.93 -0.32 28.28
C GLY A 540 -7.21 -0.86 26.87
N PHE A 541 -8.23 -1.73 26.76
CA PHE A 541 -8.65 -2.28 25.47
C PHE A 541 -9.59 -1.31 24.73
N GLY A 542 -9.26 -1.01 23.48
CA GLY A 542 -9.92 0.05 22.71
C GLY A 542 -9.63 1.46 23.25
N GLN A 543 -8.58 1.64 24.05
CA GLN A 543 -8.27 2.93 24.67
C GLN A 543 -7.53 3.84 23.69
N TYR A 544 -7.94 5.11 23.61
CA TYR A 544 -7.19 6.14 22.90
C TYR A 544 -5.97 6.59 23.69
N ILE A 545 -4.80 6.59 23.04
CA ILE A 545 -3.53 7.04 23.61
C ILE A 545 -3.03 8.20 22.77
N TYR A 546 -2.83 9.34 23.42
CA TYR A 546 -2.17 10.49 22.84
C TYR A 546 -0.76 10.61 23.39
N GLU A 547 0.22 10.74 22.49
CA GLU A 547 1.62 10.98 22.82
C GLU A 547 2.05 12.35 22.31
N ARG A 548 2.80 13.07 23.13
CA ARG A 548 3.56 14.26 22.75
C ARG A 548 5.02 14.00 23.11
N PHE A 549 5.91 13.97 22.12
CA PHE A 549 7.30 13.54 22.31
C PHE A 549 8.19 14.71 22.72
N SER A 550 9.21 14.46 23.55
CA SER A 550 10.20 15.48 23.90
C SER A 550 11.40 15.44 22.97
N ASN A 551 12.27 16.45 23.09
CA ASN A 551 13.58 16.44 22.46
C ASN A 551 14.41 15.18 22.79
N LYS A 552 14.20 14.59 23.97
CA LYS A 552 14.91 13.36 24.36
C LYS A 552 14.54 12.17 23.49
N GLU A 553 13.25 11.87 23.30
CA GLU A 553 12.83 10.73 22.48
C GLU A 553 13.28 10.91 21.03
N VAL A 554 13.17 12.13 20.51
CA VAL A 554 13.63 12.49 19.16
C VAL A 554 15.13 12.27 19.02
N SER A 555 15.93 12.79 19.96
CA SER A 555 17.39 12.66 19.92
C SER A 555 17.85 11.21 20.09
N ASP A 556 17.25 10.46 21.01
CA ASP A 556 17.53 9.03 21.22
C ASP A 556 17.23 8.21 19.95
N PHE A 557 16.17 8.55 19.22
CA PHE A 557 15.84 7.94 17.93
C PHE A 557 16.88 8.26 16.88
N VAL A 558 17.20 9.55 16.68
CA VAL A 558 18.21 10.02 15.73
C VAL A 558 19.57 9.35 16.02
N ASP A 559 19.90 9.15 17.29
CA ASP A 559 21.13 8.47 17.68
C ASP A 559 21.22 7.00 17.28
N LYS A 560 20.10 6.29 17.36
CA LYS A 560 20.02 4.88 16.97
C LYS A 560 19.85 4.70 15.46
N TYR A 561 19.01 5.52 14.84
CA TYR A 561 18.55 5.37 13.46
C TYR A 561 19.41 6.09 12.42
N VAL A 562 19.97 7.26 12.72
CA VAL A 562 20.69 8.02 11.70
C VAL A 562 22.16 7.58 11.64
N LYS A 563 22.58 7.03 10.49
CA LYS A 563 23.94 6.53 10.25
C LYS A 563 24.99 7.65 10.16
N VAL A 564 24.64 8.78 9.54
CA VAL A 564 25.57 9.90 9.31
C VAL A 564 25.16 11.11 10.12
N LYS A 565 26.10 11.68 10.89
CA LYS A 565 25.85 12.84 11.76
C LYS A 565 26.04 14.16 11.01
N GLN A 566 25.38 14.28 9.87
CA GLN A 566 25.33 15.52 9.09
C GLN A 566 24.10 16.34 9.50
N THR A 567 24.21 17.67 9.48
CA THR A 567 23.13 18.58 9.91
C THR A 567 21.82 18.32 9.18
N TRP A 568 21.85 18.15 7.86
CA TRP A 568 20.64 17.86 7.07
C TRP A 568 19.97 16.56 7.52
N ALA A 569 20.73 15.53 7.87
CA ALA A 569 20.18 14.23 8.28
C ALA A 569 19.49 14.33 9.64
N ILE A 570 20.07 15.09 10.57
CA ILE A 570 19.48 15.35 11.88
C ILE A 570 18.19 16.16 11.73
N GLN A 571 18.14 17.15 10.82
CA GLN A 571 16.94 17.94 10.58
C GLN A 571 15.81 17.11 9.95
N VAL A 572 16.14 16.25 8.98
CA VAL A 572 15.19 15.42 8.22
C VAL A 572 14.57 14.32 9.09
N PHE A 573 15.39 13.60 9.86
CA PHE A 573 14.95 12.45 10.67
C PHE A 573 14.69 12.78 12.15
N GLY A 574 15.08 13.97 12.60
CA GLY A 574 14.79 14.50 13.92
C GLY A 574 13.64 15.51 13.88
N ARG A 575 13.63 16.44 14.83
CA ARG A 575 12.71 17.56 14.90
C ARG A 575 13.43 18.81 15.43
N PRO A 576 13.79 19.77 14.57
CA PRO A 576 14.52 20.99 14.99
C PRO A 576 13.70 21.90 15.91
N GLY A 577 14.38 22.68 16.75
CA GLY A 577 13.74 23.76 17.53
C GLY A 577 12.90 23.31 18.74
N LEU A 578 12.97 22.05 19.15
CA LEU A 578 12.30 21.58 20.36
C LEU A 578 12.96 22.15 21.62
N ASP A 579 12.14 22.60 22.57
CA ASP A 579 12.56 22.99 23.92
C ASP A 579 12.60 21.79 24.89
N ASP A 580 12.80 22.07 26.18
CA ASP A 580 12.88 21.07 27.25
C ASP A 580 11.49 20.54 27.70
N THR A 581 10.42 20.75 26.92
CA THR A 581 9.09 20.21 27.20
C THR A 581 9.16 18.68 27.31
N PRO A 582 8.75 18.09 28.45
CA PRO A 582 8.90 16.65 28.69
C PRO A 582 7.88 15.83 27.90
N TYR A 583 8.22 14.56 27.70
CA TYR A 583 7.31 13.57 27.12
C TYR A 583 6.01 13.51 27.91
N LYS A 584 4.89 13.43 27.18
CA LYS A 584 3.56 13.29 27.79
C LYS A 584 2.76 12.21 27.09
N ARG A 585 2.24 11.28 27.88
CA ARG A 585 1.25 10.27 27.48
C ARG A 585 -0.08 10.56 28.17
N ILE A 586 -1.17 10.62 27.42
CA ILE A 586 -2.53 10.67 27.96
C ILE A 586 -3.28 9.45 27.46
N SER A 587 -3.84 8.64 28.38
CA SER A 587 -4.48 7.36 28.07
C SER A 587 -5.92 7.35 28.56
N GLY A 588 -6.88 7.34 27.63
CA GLY A 588 -8.31 7.31 27.94
C GLY A 588 -8.76 8.47 28.84
N GLY A 589 -9.81 8.21 29.62
CA GLY A 589 -10.40 9.20 30.53
C GLY A 589 -11.88 8.91 30.78
N LYS A 590 -12.52 9.77 31.57
CA LYS A 590 -13.96 9.67 31.83
C LYS A 590 -14.74 9.92 30.54
N ALA A 591 -15.64 8.98 30.21
CA ALA A 591 -16.50 9.07 29.05
C ALA A 591 -17.97 9.27 29.44
N LYS A 592 -18.70 10.04 28.64
CA LYS A 592 -20.17 9.94 28.58
C LYS A 592 -20.51 8.79 27.65
N VAL A 593 -21.39 7.87 28.07
CA VAL A 593 -21.74 6.69 27.25
C VAL A 593 -23.21 6.73 26.85
N SER A 594 -23.49 6.44 25.58
CA SER A 594 -24.83 6.20 25.05
C SER A 594 -24.96 4.75 24.62
N TYR A 595 -26.06 4.10 24.98
CA TYR A 595 -26.37 2.72 24.59
C TYR A 595 -27.63 2.71 23.74
N THR A 596 -27.60 1.96 22.65
CA THR A 596 -28.76 1.77 21.78
C THR A 596 -28.81 0.33 21.31
N SER A 597 -30.01 -0.21 21.12
CA SER A 597 -30.20 -1.48 20.43
C SER A 597 -31.40 -1.36 19.48
N ASP A 598 -31.34 -2.13 18.41
CA ASP A 598 -32.39 -2.27 17.41
C ASP A 598 -32.48 -3.74 16.95
N ASN A 599 -33.33 -4.02 15.96
CA ASN A 599 -33.55 -5.39 15.48
C ASN A 599 -32.30 -6.07 14.89
N ILE A 600 -31.24 -5.33 14.59
CA ILE A 600 -30.05 -5.88 13.92
C ILE A 600 -28.74 -5.57 14.64
N SER A 601 -28.73 -4.66 15.63
CA SER A 601 -27.50 -4.19 16.26
C SER A 601 -27.68 -3.77 17.71
N ALA A 602 -26.63 -3.93 18.50
CA ALA A 602 -26.45 -3.32 19.81
C ALA A 602 -25.18 -2.45 19.77
N LYS A 603 -25.28 -1.22 20.26
CA LYS A 603 -24.22 -0.22 20.18
C LYS A 603 -24.00 0.48 21.51
N ALA A 604 -22.74 0.76 21.80
CA ALA A 604 -22.32 1.66 22.85
C ALA A 604 -21.39 2.72 22.26
N VAL A 605 -21.64 3.99 22.54
CA VAL A 605 -20.80 5.11 22.07
C VAL A 605 -20.26 5.86 23.27
N MET A 606 -18.94 5.83 23.43
CA MET A 606 -18.22 6.63 24.42
C MET A 606 -17.83 7.98 23.80
N PHE A 607 -18.16 9.07 24.48
CA PHE A 607 -17.84 10.44 24.10
C PHE A 607 -16.87 11.05 25.10
N PHE A 608 -15.80 11.66 24.56
CA PHE A 608 -14.70 12.26 25.30
C PHE A 608 -14.55 13.72 24.90
N SER A 609 -14.32 14.60 25.88
CA SER A 609 -14.15 16.03 25.63
C SER A 609 -12.92 16.61 26.31
N LYS A 610 -12.37 17.69 25.76
CA LYS A 610 -11.28 18.46 26.39
C LYS A 610 -11.68 18.98 27.78
N GLU A 611 -12.94 19.41 27.93
CA GLU A 611 -13.52 19.89 29.20
C GLU A 611 -13.46 18.83 30.31
N THR A 612 -13.41 17.55 29.94
CA THR A 612 -13.29 16.41 30.88
C THR A 612 -11.86 15.90 31.02
N GLY A 613 -10.86 16.66 30.55
CA GLY A 613 -9.44 16.36 30.70
C GLY A 613 -8.82 15.51 29.58
N ASN A 614 -9.56 15.24 28.50
CA ASN A 614 -9.03 14.52 27.34
C ASN A 614 -8.20 15.46 26.42
N PRO A 615 -7.23 14.94 25.65
CA PRO A 615 -6.40 15.77 24.76
C PRO A 615 -7.21 16.39 23.61
N HIS A 616 -8.24 15.70 23.15
CA HIS A 616 -9.09 16.11 22.03
C HIS A 616 -10.57 15.76 22.30
N ASN A 617 -11.46 16.30 21.47
CA ASN A 617 -12.85 15.84 21.41
C ASN A 617 -12.92 14.66 20.44
N TYR A 618 -13.28 13.49 20.95
CA TYR A 618 -13.38 12.27 20.16
C TYR A 618 -14.47 11.34 20.68
N SER A 619 -14.83 10.33 19.89
CA SER A 619 -15.72 9.26 20.29
C SER A 619 -15.17 7.90 19.89
N LEU A 620 -15.58 6.87 20.64
CA LEU A 620 -15.38 5.47 20.30
C LEU A 620 -16.74 4.77 20.29
N SER A 621 -17.17 4.34 19.11
CA SER A 621 -18.37 3.52 18.93
C SER A 621 -18.00 2.04 18.93
N LEU A 622 -18.74 1.25 19.67
CA LEU A 622 -18.70 -0.21 19.69
C LEU A 622 -20.02 -0.72 19.12
N ALA A 623 -19.97 -1.66 18.19
CA ALA A 623 -21.17 -2.25 17.59
C ALA A 623 -21.04 -3.78 17.50
N LEU A 624 -22.09 -4.46 17.97
CA LEU A 624 -22.37 -5.85 17.67
C LEU A 624 -23.54 -5.89 16.69
N TYR A 625 -23.48 -6.81 15.74
CA TYR A 625 -24.53 -7.03 14.76
C TYR A 625 -25.10 -8.43 14.93
N ARG A 626 -26.40 -8.59 14.64
CA ARG A 626 -27.03 -9.91 14.57
C ARG A 626 -26.33 -10.76 13.50
N ASP A 627 -26.21 -12.05 13.77
CA ASP A 627 -25.65 -13.10 12.91
C ASP A 627 -24.17 -12.91 12.55
N LEU A 628 -23.47 -11.94 13.15
CA LEU A 628 -22.07 -11.63 12.84
C LEU A 628 -21.16 -11.80 14.09
N PRO A 629 -20.10 -12.65 14.02
CA PRO A 629 -19.29 -13.04 15.18
C PRO A 629 -18.10 -12.12 15.45
N TYR A 630 -18.28 -10.81 15.25
CA TYR A 630 -17.20 -9.83 15.43
C TYR A 630 -17.69 -8.58 16.16
N LEU A 631 -16.74 -7.88 16.80
CA LEU A 631 -16.93 -6.54 17.36
C LEU A 631 -16.40 -5.51 16.36
N GLU A 632 -17.26 -4.56 15.95
CA GLU A 632 -16.85 -3.38 15.18
C GLU A 632 -16.55 -2.22 16.15
N LEU A 633 -15.41 -1.57 15.96
CA LEU A 633 -15.03 -0.34 16.63
C LEU A 633 -14.90 0.79 15.60
N THR A 634 -15.37 1.98 15.93
CA THR A 634 -15.13 3.19 15.14
C THR A 634 -14.66 4.29 16.07
N TRP A 635 -13.40 4.69 15.91
CA TRP A 635 -12.86 5.90 16.53
C TRP A 635 -13.14 7.09 15.61
N PHE A 636 -13.57 8.22 16.16
CA PHE A 636 -13.80 9.46 15.43
C PHE A 636 -13.27 10.64 16.23
N ILE A 637 -12.44 11.47 15.60
CA ILE A 637 -11.95 12.73 16.17
C ILE A 637 -12.64 13.91 15.48
N ASN A 638 -13.01 14.92 16.28
CA ASN A 638 -13.68 16.11 15.76
C ASN A 638 -12.84 17.36 16.01
N GLY A 639 -12.39 18.00 14.92
CA GLY A 639 -11.69 19.28 14.97
C GLY A 639 -10.36 19.19 15.72
N LYS A 640 -9.54 18.19 15.40
CA LYS A 640 -8.16 18.16 15.88
C LYS A 640 -7.46 19.44 15.37
N PRO A 641 -6.85 20.26 16.25
CA PRO A 641 -6.08 21.41 15.80
C PRO A 641 -4.77 20.94 15.14
N ALA A 642 -4.26 21.73 14.20
CA ALA A 642 -2.87 21.58 13.76
C ALA A 642 -1.93 21.77 14.95
N ASP A 643 -0.94 20.90 15.03
CA ASP A 643 0.13 20.97 16.01
C ASP A 643 1.43 20.54 15.31
N PRO A 644 2.42 21.43 15.15
CA PRO A 644 3.70 21.09 14.53
C PRO A 644 4.61 20.32 15.50
N TRP A 645 4.26 20.27 16.79
CA TRP A 645 5.03 19.51 17.77
C TRP A 645 4.87 18.00 17.52
N PRO A 646 5.94 17.19 17.69
CA PRO A 646 5.86 15.75 17.55
C PRO A 646 4.78 15.11 18.42
N GLU A 647 3.81 14.49 17.77
CA GLU A 647 2.67 13.87 18.41
C GLU A 647 2.19 12.62 17.68
N ALA A 648 1.40 11.82 18.39
CA ALA A 648 0.74 10.65 17.83
C ALA A 648 -0.56 10.31 18.54
N GLY A 649 -1.50 9.76 17.77
CA GLY A 649 -2.71 9.13 18.30
C GLY A 649 -2.70 7.63 18.04
N TRP A 650 -3.10 6.84 19.04
CA TRP A 650 -3.18 5.38 18.93
C TRP A 650 -4.46 4.81 19.54
N ILE A 651 -4.86 3.62 19.08
CA ILE A 651 -5.79 2.74 19.83
C ILE A 651 -5.04 1.49 20.28
N SER A 652 -5.12 1.17 21.58
CA SER A 652 -4.49 -0.02 22.16
C SER A 652 -5.41 -1.22 22.29
N PHE A 653 -4.86 -2.40 22.03
CA PHE A 653 -5.51 -3.70 22.16
C PHE A 653 -4.58 -4.70 22.89
N PRO A 654 -4.60 -4.73 24.23
CA PRO A 654 -3.93 -5.75 25.01
C PRO A 654 -4.78 -7.03 25.06
N PHE A 655 -4.40 -8.03 24.27
CA PHE A 655 -5.15 -9.29 24.19
C PHE A 655 -4.77 -10.25 25.32
N ASN A 656 -5.74 -10.98 25.85
CA ASN A 656 -5.49 -12.03 26.85
C ASN A 656 -4.98 -13.31 26.18
N VAL A 657 -3.70 -13.32 25.82
CA VAL A 657 -3.00 -14.43 25.17
C VAL A 657 -1.68 -14.68 25.88
N GLU A 658 -1.52 -15.86 26.44
CA GLU A 658 -0.27 -16.30 27.05
C GLU A 658 0.75 -16.71 25.97
N ASN A 659 2.02 -16.32 26.15
CA ASN A 659 3.11 -16.61 25.20
C ASN A 659 2.75 -16.26 23.75
N PRO A 660 2.49 -14.96 23.47
CA PRO A 660 1.87 -14.55 22.23
C PRO A 660 2.76 -14.81 21.02
N GLN A 661 2.15 -15.33 19.96
CA GLN A 661 2.72 -15.37 18.62
C GLN A 661 1.93 -14.44 17.70
N PHE A 662 2.64 -13.61 16.94
CA PHE A 662 2.05 -12.66 16.01
C PHE A 662 2.11 -13.18 14.58
N LYS A 663 0.97 -13.12 13.89
CA LYS A 663 0.81 -13.38 12.47
C LYS A 663 0.33 -12.09 11.82
N VAL A 664 1.22 -11.41 11.12
CA VAL A 664 0.99 -10.07 10.57
C VAL A 664 0.75 -10.20 9.08
N GLY A 665 -0.41 -9.74 8.61
CA GLY A 665 -0.77 -9.70 7.20
C GLY A 665 -0.02 -8.60 6.45
N ARG A 666 1.27 -8.85 6.20
CA ARG A 666 2.14 -8.01 5.39
C ARG A 666 1.75 -8.10 3.93
N LEU A 667 2.29 -7.20 3.11
CA LEU A 667 2.02 -7.25 1.68
C LEU A 667 2.53 -8.57 1.08
N GLY A 668 1.65 -9.31 0.41
CA GLY A 668 1.99 -10.55 -0.29
C GLY A 668 1.99 -11.82 0.54
N ALA A 669 2.01 -11.74 1.88
CA ALA A 669 2.03 -12.92 2.74
C ALA A 669 1.72 -12.62 4.22
N VAL A 670 1.37 -13.67 4.95
CA VAL A 670 1.31 -13.64 6.42
C VAL A 670 2.73 -13.87 6.95
N ALA A 671 3.28 -12.85 7.60
CA ALA A 671 4.63 -12.88 8.18
C ALA A 671 4.57 -13.08 9.70
N GLU A 672 5.53 -13.82 10.24
CA GLU A 672 5.87 -13.86 11.65
C GLU A 672 7.04 -12.91 11.91
N PRO A 673 6.83 -11.73 12.54
CA PRO A 673 7.86 -10.70 12.61
C PRO A 673 9.23 -11.17 13.12
N ALA A 674 9.25 -12.00 14.18
CA ALA A 674 10.49 -12.51 14.76
C ALA A 674 11.29 -13.48 13.85
N LYS A 675 10.64 -14.04 12.82
CA LYS A 675 11.20 -15.08 11.96
C LYS A 675 11.40 -14.61 10.53
N ASP A 676 10.40 -13.93 9.98
CA ASP A 676 10.28 -13.62 8.57
C ASP A 676 10.78 -12.22 8.22
N ILE A 677 11.09 -11.36 9.20
CA ILE A 677 11.65 -10.03 8.96
C ILE A 677 13.17 -10.07 9.07
N ILE A 678 13.84 -9.49 8.09
CA ILE A 678 15.30 -9.39 8.06
C ILE A 678 15.78 -8.43 9.15
N LYS A 679 16.83 -8.81 9.87
CA LYS A 679 17.43 -7.97 10.92
C LYS A 679 17.93 -6.65 10.34
N GLY A 680 17.95 -5.61 11.17
CA GLY A 680 18.31 -4.26 10.74
C GLY A 680 17.25 -3.55 9.90
N SER A 681 16.13 -4.19 9.55
CA SER A 681 14.91 -3.49 9.13
C SER A 681 14.21 -2.83 10.33
N GLY A 682 13.11 -2.10 10.07
CA GLY A 682 12.27 -1.53 11.13
C GLY A 682 11.39 -2.59 11.81
N PHE A 683 11.41 -2.65 13.15
CA PHE A 683 10.56 -3.55 13.94
C PHE A 683 9.57 -2.85 14.89
N ASP A 684 9.58 -1.51 14.96
CA ASP A 684 8.71 -0.78 15.88
C ASP A 684 7.42 -0.29 15.21
N TYR A 685 7.35 -0.21 13.88
CA TYR A 685 6.21 0.34 13.15
C TYR A 685 6.06 -0.35 11.79
N TYR A 686 4.83 -0.72 11.42
CA TYR A 686 4.54 -1.49 10.21
C TYR A 686 3.27 -0.96 9.53
N LEU A 687 3.21 -0.98 8.20
CA LEU A 687 1.92 -0.93 7.49
C LEU A 687 1.45 -2.35 7.18
N ILE A 688 0.24 -2.70 7.61
CA ILE A 688 -0.36 -3.98 7.23
C ILE A 688 -1.18 -3.81 5.96
N ASN A 689 -1.00 -4.72 5.00
CA ASN A 689 -1.90 -4.80 3.87
C ASN A 689 -3.22 -5.45 4.34
N ASN A 690 -3.12 -6.53 5.12
CA ASN A 690 -4.25 -7.29 5.65
C ASN A 690 -4.46 -7.02 7.17
N GLY A 691 -4.85 -8.02 7.98
CA GLY A 691 -5.00 -7.86 9.44
C GLY A 691 -3.86 -8.46 10.25
N ILE A 692 -4.09 -8.61 11.55
CA ILE A 692 -3.17 -9.25 12.50
C ILE A 692 -3.92 -10.36 13.23
N ALA A 693 -3.25 -11.46 13.49
CA ALA A 693 -3.72 -12.50 14.39
C ALA A 693 -2.70 -12.74 15.50
N ILE A 694 -3.19 -12.98 16.70
CA ILE A 694 -2.38 -13.21 17.90
C ILE A 694 -2.91 -14.47 18.54
N HIS A 695 -2.05 -15.45 18.79
CA HIS A 695 -2.47 -16.72 19.34
C HIS A 695 -1.48 -17.27 20.35
N ASP A 696 -1.99 -18.16 21.21
CA ASP A 696 -1.20 -18.92 22.17
C ASP A 696 -0.52 -20.13 21.48
N ASN A 697 0.24 -20.89 22.27
CA ASN A 697 0.88 -22.13 21.82
C ASN A 697 -0.12 -23.25 21.44
N LYS A 698 -1.40 -23.10 21.78
CA LYS A 698 -2.49 -24.00 21.38
C LYS A 698 -3.21 -23.49 20.12
N MET A 699 -2.65 -22.49 19.43
CA MET A 699 -3.19 -21.89 18.22
C MET A 699 -4.58 -21.24 18.43
N ASN A 700 -4.91 -20.91 19.67
CA ASN A 700 -6.16 -20.25 20.04
C ASN A 700 -5.89 -18.76 20.21
N GLY A 701 -6.75 -17.90 19.66
CA GLY A 701 -6.41 -16.49 19.61
C GLY A 701 -7.49 -15.57 19.10
N TYR A 702 -7.06 -14.37 18.75
CA TYR A 702 -7.89 -13.25 18.33
C TYR A 702 -7.30 -12.58 17.09
N GLY A 703 -8.19 -12.09 16.23
CA GLY A 703 -7.82 -11.31 15.06
C GLY A 703 -8.20 -9.84 15.22
N LEU A 704 -7.42 -8.97 14.59
CA LEU A 704 -7.64 -7.53 14.49
C LEU A 704 -7.52 -7.10 13.02
N SER A 705 -8.53 -6.38 12.54
CA SER A 705 -8.51 -5.71 11.24
C SER A 705 -8.60 -4.22 11.43
N THR A 706 -7.86 -3.45 10.65
CA THR A 706 -7.91 -1.99 10.62
C THR A 706 -7.86 -1.50 9.17
N PRO A 707 -8.96 -1.64 8.40
CA PRO A 707 -8.98 -1.29 6.97
C PRO A 707 -8.77 0.21 6.71
N ASP A 708 -9.11 1.07 7.67
CA ASP A 708 -8.98 2.52 7.54
C ASP A 708 -7.59 3.05 7.89
N ALA A 709 -6.84 2.36 8.77
CA ALA A 709 -5.52 2.78 9.23
C ALA A 709 -4.54 1.59 9.24
N PRO A 710 -3.63 1.48 8.26
CA PRO A 710 -2.76 0.30 8.13
C PRO A 710 -1.61 0.27 9.14
N ALA A 711 -1.32 1.39 9.78
CA ALA A 711 -0.15 1.50 10.64
C ALA A 711 -0.35 0.85 12.00
N ILE A 712 0.57 -0.02 12.39
CA ILE A 712 0.55 -0.71 13.68
C ILE A 712 1.91 -0.81 14.34
N SER A 713 1.90 -0.94 15.66
CA SER A 713 3.04 -1.37 16.48
C SER A 713 2.65 -2.57 17.33
N LEU A 714 3.63 -3.43 17.60
CA LEU A 714 3.47 -4.61 18.47
C LEU A 714 4.06 -4.31 19.85
N GLU A 715 3.39 -4.79 20.89
CA GLU A 715 3.71 -4.67 22.33
C GLU A 715 3.68 -3.28 22.95
N ARG A 716 4.05 -2.24 22.19
CA ARG A 716 4.17 -0.85 22.62
C ARG A 716 3.97 0.09 21.43
N PRO A 717 3.57 1.35 21.65
CA PRO A 717 3.68 2.39 20.62
C PRO A 717 5.13 2.52 20.13
N GLY A 718 5.33 2.55 18.81
CA GLY A 718 6.65 2.40 18.17
C GLY A 718 7.27 3.67 17.60
N LEU A 719 6.55 4.80 17.56
CA LEU A 719 7.11 6.05 17.03
C LEU A 719 8.30 6.52 17.90
N TRP A 720 9.28 7.14 17.24
CA TRP A 720 10.57 7.56 17.81
C TRP A 720 11.34 6.41 18.49
N LYS A 721 11.19 5.18 17.98
CA LYS A 721 11.96 4.01 18.40
C LYS A 721 12.53 3.30 17.19
N TYR A 722 13.68 2.65 17.40
CA TYR A 722 14.32 1.83 16.39
C TYR A 722 14.96 0.60 17.02
N SER A 723 14.40 -0.55 16.68
CA SER A 723 14.86 -1.88 17.05
C SER A 723 15.22 -2.64 15.79
N GLY A 724 16.44 -3.18 15.71
CA GLY A 724 16.90 -3.98 14.57
C GLY A 724 16.47 -5.46 14.62
N TYR A 725 15.74 -5.86 15.66
CA TYR A 725 15.18 -7.20 15.82
C TYR A 725 13.99 -7.15 16.80
N PHE A 726 13.18 -8.22 16.80
CA PHE A 726 12.00 -8.35 17.65
C PHE A 726 11.84 -9.78 18.16
N ILE A 727 11.47 -9.92 19.43
CA ILE A 727 11.04 -11.18 20.04
C ILE A 727 9.79 -10.86 20.86
N PRO A 728 8.63 -11.49 20.58
CA PRO A 728 7.40 -11.20 21.29
C PRO A 728 7.45 -11.69 22.74
N GLN A 729 6.89 -10.87 23.62
CA GLN A 729 6.81 -10.97 25.08
C GLN A 729 5.41 -10.57 25.57
N LYS A 730 4.76 -9.59 24.93
CA LYS A 730 3.46 -9.05 25.34
C LYS A 730 2.42 -9.11 24.21
N PRO A 731 1.16 -9.47 24.49
CA PRO A 731 0.10 -9.63 23.49
C PRO A 731 -0.57 -8.30 23.09
N GLY A 732 0.19 -7.20 23.07
CA GLY A 732 -0.33 -5.86 22.78
C GLY A 732 -0.24 -5.52 21.29
N VAL A 733 -1.29 -4.91 20.74
CA VAL A 733 -1.26 -4.27 19.41
C VAL A 733 -1.74 -2.83 19.52
N PHE A 734 -1.06 -1.93 18.83
CA PHE A 734 -1.38 -0.51 18.78
C PHE A 734 -1.64 -0.10 17.34
N VAL A 735 -2.82 0.44 17.06
CA VAL A 735 -3.17 1.00 15.74
C VAL A 735 -2.86 2.49 15.76
N ASN A 736 -1.96 2.96 14.90
CA ASN A 736 -1.68 4.39 14.77
C ASN A 736 -2.81 5.05 13.99
N LEU A 737 -3.33 6.15 14.52
CA LEU A 737 -4.44 6.91 13.94
C LEU A 737 -3.97 8.14 13.17
N TYR A 738 -2.84 8.70 13.61
CA TYR A 738 -2.09 9.77 12.98
C TYR A 738 -0.73 9.95 13.66
N ASN A 739 0.24 10.57 12.98
CA ASN A 739 1.48 11.09 13.57
C ASN A 739 2.20 12.08 12.64
N ASN A 740 3.08 12.92 13.19
CA ASN A 740 3.99 13.80 12.44
C ASN A 740 5.46 13.51 12.82
N GLN A 741 5.89 12.24 12.81
CA GLN A 741 7.27 11.92 13.16
C GLN A 741 8.27 12.55 12.18
N TRP A 742 8.01 12.45 10.87
CA TRP A 742 8.98 12.91 9.87
C TRP A 742 8.95 14.41 9.64
N SER A 743 10.15 15.00 9.57
CA SER A 743 10.39 16.43 9.32
C SER A 743 10.82 16.72 7.88
N THR A 744 10.73 15.73 7.00
CA THR A 744 11.04 15.86 5.57
C THR A 744 9.88 15.30 4.77
N ASN A 745 9.54 15.95 3.65
CA ASN A 745 8.76 15.33 2.57
C ASN A 745 7.42 14.67 2.99
N PHE A 746 6.87 15.03 4.15
CA PHE A 746 5.60 14.57 4.76
C PHE A 746 4.91 15.77 5.41
N THR A 747 3.63 15.64 5.76
CA THR A 747 2.91 16.75 6.42
C THR A 747 3.37 16.92 7.86
N GLU A 748 3.67 18.17 8.22
CA GLU A 748 4.34 18.47 9.49
C GLU A 748 3.36 18.67 10.65
N TRP A 749 2.07 18.83 10.33
CA TRP A 749 0.97 18.86 11.28
C TRP A 749 -0.28 18.19 10.69
N ILE A 750 -1.12 17.64 11.56
CA ILE A 750 -2.40 17.00 11.19
C ILE A 750 -3.54 17.77 11.83
N GLU A 751 -4.57 18.09 11.05
CA GLU A 751 -5.75 18.78 11.57
C GLU A 751 -7.06 18.32 10.91
N GLY A 752 -8.17 18.67 11.55
CA GLY A 752 -9.53 18.40 11.07
C GLY A 752 -10.19 17.20 11.73
N SER A 753 -11.12 16.57 11.03
CA SER A 753 -11.96 15.48 11.56
C SER A 753 -11.90 14.26 10.65
N TRP A 754 -11.82 13.07 11.23
CA TRP A 754 -11.87 11.80 10.49
C TRP A 754 -12.20 10.64 11.42
N SER A 755 -12.48 9.47 10.84
CA SER A 755 -12.78 8.24 11.57
C SER A 755 -11.93 7.07 11.09
N VAL A 756 -11.66 6.15 12.01
CA VAL A 756 -10.95 4.89 11.76
C VAL A 756 -11.81 3.74 12.28
N LYS A 757 -12.11 2.80 11.39
CA LYS A 757 -12.83 1.58 11.70
C LYS A 757 -11.89 0.40 11.93
N MET A 758 -12.20 -0.40 12.94
CA MET A 758 -11.49 -1.61 13.31
C MET A 758 -12.46 -2.76 13.60
N TYR A 759 -11.99 -4.00 13.45
CA TYR A 759 -12.79 -5.20 13.68
C TYR A 759 -12.01 -6.23 14.49
N ILE A 760 -12.69 -6.90 15.41
CA ILE A 760 -12.08 -7.89 16.32
C ILE A 760 -12.94 -9.15 16.35
N TRP A 761 -12.30 -10.31 16.27
CA TRP A 761 -12.97 -11.62 16.34
C TRP A 761 -12.09 -12.64 17.08
N SER A 762 -12.70 -13.73 17.52
CA SER A 762 -12.00 -14.89 18.06
C SER A 762 -11.84 -16.00 17.04
N PHE A 763 -10.79 -16.81 17.21
CA PHE A 763 -10.63 -18.07 16.48
C PHE A 763 -10.01 -19.15 17.39
N ARG A 764 -10.11 -20.39 16.94
CA ARG A 764 -9.42 -21.57 17.49
C ARG A 764 -8.73 -22.29 16.33
N ASP A 765 -7.65 -23.01 16.63
CA ASP A 765 -6.86 -23.72 15.61
C ASP A 765 -6.48 -22.79 14.46
N PHE A 766 -5.55 -21.86 14.74
CA PHE A 766 -5.12 -20.84 13.79
C PHE A 766 -4.75 -21.46 12.44
N LYS A 767 -5.42 -20.98 11.38
CA LYS A 767 -5.04 -21.19 9.99
C LYS A 767 -5.13 -19.87 9.25
N ASN A 768 -4.16 -19.59 8.38
CA ASN A 768 -4.10 -18.31 7.67
C ASN A 768 -5.44 -17.98 7.00
N GLU A 769 -6.06 -18.93 6.30
CA GLU A 769 -7.36 -18.75 5.63
C GLU A 769 -8.46 -18.30 6.61
N GLN A 770 -8.89 -19.18 7.52
CA GLN A 770 -10.08 -18.96 8.36
C GLN A 770 -9.86 -17.93 9.48
N SER A 771 -8.64 -17.82 9.99
CA SER A 771 -8.33 -17.01 11.17
C SER A 771 -7.91 -15.60 10.83
N LEU A 772 -7.40 -15.36 9.61
CA LEU A 772 -6.82 -14.09 9.22
C LEU A 772 -7.28 -13.62 7.82
N ILE A 773 -7.00 -14.35 6.75
CA ILE A 773 -7.22 -13.88 5.38
C ILE A 773 -8.69 -13.60 5.10
N THR A 774 -9.55 -14.61 5.25
CA THR A 774 -10.96 -14.50 4.88
C THR A 774 -11.68 -13.40 5.68
N PRO A 775 -11.62 -13.36 7.02
CA PRO A 775 -12.28 -12.29 7.78
C PRO A 775 -11.81 -10.89 7.36
N ASN A 776 -10.51 -10.69 7.15
CA ASN A 776 -10.00 -9.37 6.82
C ASN A 776 -10.37 -8.93 5.39
N GLU A 777 -10.26 -9.81 4.40
CA GLU A 777 -10.69 -9.47 3.03
C GLU A 777 -12.18 -9.15 3.00
N GLU A 778 -12.97 -9.81 3.85
CA GLU A 778 -14.37 -9.49 4.04
C GLU A 778 -14.64 -8.09 4.63
N PHE A 779 -13.76 -7.57 5.49
CA PHE A 779 -13.83 -6.22 6.04
C PHE A 779 -13.28 -5.15 5.07
N ARG A 780 -12.22 -5.47 4.33
CA ARG A 780 -11.58 -4.58 3.36
C ARG A 780 -12.40 -4.42 2.08
N VAL A 781 -13.15 -5.47 1.71
CA VAL A 781 -14.00 -5.53 0.51
C VAL A 781 -15.45 -5.78 0.95
N PRO A 782 -16.17 -4.74 1.41
CA PRO A 782 -17.54 -4.89 1.87
C PRO A 782 -18.48 -5.23 0.70
N LEU A 783 -19.60 -5.90 1.02
CA LEU A 783 -20.71 -6.05 0.08
C LEU A 783 -21.18 -4.68 -0.41
N LYS A 784 -21.50 -4.56 -1.70
CA LYS A 784 -22.02 -3.34 -2.30
C LYS A 784 -23.50 -3.50 -2.57
N ALA A 785 -24.30 -2.45 -2.37
CA ALA A 785 -25.73 -2.53 -2.59
C ALA A 785 -26.30 -1.23 -3.14
N THR A 786 -27.39 -1.34 -3.90
CA THR A 786 -28.17 -0.18 -4.34
C THR A 786 -29.66 -0.45 -4.17
N LEU A 787 -30.40 0.54 -3.69
CA LEU A 787 -31.86 0.59 -3.78
C LEU A 787 -32.22 1.28 -5.10
N HIS A 788 -32.94 0.59 -5.97
CA HIS A 788 -33.27 1.11 -7.30
C HIS A 788 -34.68 0.71 -7.70
N THR A 789 -35.42 1.64 -8.32
CA THR A 789 -36.74 1.37 -8.90
C THR A 789 -36.59 1.35 -10.41
N SER A 790 -36.93 0.23 -11.04
CA SER A 790 -36.80 0.05 -12.49
C SER A 790 -37.73 -1.05 -12.98
N ARG A 791 -38.00 -1.05 -14.29
CA ARG A 791 -38.67 -2.18 -14.95
C ARG A 791 -37.85 -3.46 -14.80
N SER A 792 -38.50 -4.61 -14.94
CA SER A 792 -37.79 -5.89 -14.97
C SER A 792 -36.85 -5.99 -16.18
N GLY A 793 -35.64 -6.48 -15.93
CA GLY A 793 -34.70 -6.95 -16.94
C GLY A 793 -34.76 -8.47 -17.12
N ASN A 794 -33.70 -9.07 -17.65
CA ASN A 794 -33.65 -10.49 -18.03
C ASN A 794 -32.75 -11.36 -17.15
N LEU A 795 -31.97 -10.76 -16.25
CA LEU A 795 -31.11 -11.51 -15.35
C LEU A 795 -31.91 -12.13 -14.20
N PRO A 796 -31.54 -13.32 -13.68
CA PRO A 796 -32.23 -13.92 -12.54
C PRO A 796 -32.13 -13.04 -11.28
N VAL A 797 -32.93 -13.36 -10.26
CA VAL A 797 -32.91 -12.64 -8.96
C VAL A 797 -31.63 -12.86 -8.15
N SER A 798 -30.83 -13.85 -8.53
CA SER A 798 -29.51 -14.10 -8.00
C SER A 798 -28.66 -14.81 -9.05
N LYS A 799 -27.36 -14.51 -9.10
CA LYS A 799 -26.42 -15.16 -10.01
C LYS A 799 -25.01 -15.21 -9.40
N THR A 800 -24.32 -16.32 -9.61
CA THR A 800 -22.91 -16.52 -9.26
C THR A 800 -22.00 -16.01 -10.39
N GLY A 801 -20.93 -15.31 -10.04
CA GLY A 801 -19.87 -14.95 -10.97
C GLY A 801 -18.76 -15.99 -11.01
N ILE A 802 -17.52 -15.53 -10.88
CA ILE A 802 -16.37 -16.40 -10.67
C ILE A 802 -16.48 -17.09 -9.31
N LEU A 803 -16.28 -18.39 -9.29
CA LEU A 803 -16.22 -19.21 -8.07
C LEU A 803 -14.89 -19.96 -8.04
N LEU A 804 -14.22 -19.88 -6.90
CA LEU A 804 -13.01 -20.64 -6.61
C LEU A 804 -13.34 -21.75 -5.60
N SER A 805 -12.75 -22.93 -5.76
CA SER A 805 -12.91 -24.03 -4.79
C SER A 805 -12.21 -23.78 -3.46
N ARG A 806 -11.41 -22.72 -3.35
CA ARG A 806 -10.59 -22.37 -2.20
C ARG A 806 -10.86 -20.94 -1.75
N LYS A 807 -11.21 -20.77 -0.47
CA LYS A 807 -11.11 -19.47 0.20
C LYS A 807 -9.64 -19.10 0.43
N GLY A 808 -9.38 -17.81 0.59
CA GLY A 808 -8.01 -17.28 0.71
C GLY A 808 -7.24 -17.22 -0.61
N VAL A 809 -7.86 -17.57 -1.74
CA VAL A 809 -7.39 -17.20 -3.08
C VAL A 809 -8.23 -16.03 -3.57
N LEU A 810 -7.59 -14.92 -3.92
CA LEU A 810 -8.26 -13.71 -4.40
C LEU A 810 -8.36 -13.70 -5.92
N VAL A 811 -9.46 -13.18 -6.45
CA VAL A 811 -9.52 -12.65 -7.82
C VAL A 811 -9.05 -11.21 -7.73
N THR A 812 -7.81 -10.94 -8.15
CA THR A 812 -7.23 -9.59 -8.04
C THR A 812 -7.56 -8.73 -9.27
N ALA A 813 -7.83 -9.36 -10.42
CA ALA A 813 -8.29 -8.71 -11.63
C ALA A 813 -9.13 -9.66 -12.49
N PHE A 814 -10.21 -9.13 -13.08
CA PHE A 814 -10.98 -9.80 -14.12
C PHE A 814 -11.60 -8.75 -15.06
N GLY A 815 -11.16 -8.73 -16.31
CA GLY A 815 -11.59 -7.73 -17.29
C GLY A 815 -10.65 -7.59 -18.47
N PRO A 816 -10.70 -6.46 -19.21
CA PRO A 816 -9.76 -6.18 -20.29
C PRO A 816 -8.31 -6.30 -19.82
N ASN A 817 -7.45 -6.89 -20.64
CA ASN A 817 -6.04 -7.05 -20.33
C ASN A 817 -5.32 -5.68 -20.33
N PRO A 818 -4.87 -5.13 -19.19
CA PRO A 818 -4.09 -3.88 -19.17
C PRO A 818 -2.71 -4.01 -19.84
N PHE A 819 -2.27 -5.23 -20.18
CA PHE A 819 -1.01 -5.52 -20.84
C PHE A 819 -1.19 -5.96 -22.30
N GLY A 820 -2.28 -5.57 -22.96
CA GLY A 820 -2.52 -5.84 -24.38
C GLY A 820 -3.95 -6.27 -24.67
N GLU A 821 -4.12 -7.22 -25.57
CA GLU A 821 -5.46 -7.64 -26.02
C GLU A 821 -6.04 -8.76 -25.14
N GLY A 822 -7.37 -8.89 -25.19
CA GLY A 822 -8.13 -10.01 -24.61
C GLY A 822 -8.67 -9.78 -23.20
N THR A 823 -9.40 -10.76 -22.68
CA THR A 823 -9.92 -10.77 -21.31
C THR A 823 -8.99 -11.53 -20.39
N MET A 824 -8.55 -10.89 -19.32
CA MET A 824 -7.66 -11.42 -18.31
C MET A 824 -8.45 -11.89 -17.08
N LEU A 825 -8.02 -13.00 -16.47
CA LEU A 825 -8.26 -13.33 -15.06
C LEU A 825 -6.94 -13.46 -14.33
N ARG A 826 -6.79 -12.78 -13.19
CA ARG A 826 -5.66 -12.95 -12.28
C ARG A 826 -6.12 -13.42 -10.92
N LEU A 827 -5.44 -14.45 -10.43
CA LEU A 827 -5.62 -14.97 -9.09
C LEU A 827 -4.36 -14.77 -8.26
N TRP A 828 -4.53 -14.63 -6.95
CA TRP A 828 -3.42 -14.57 -6.00
C TRP A 828 -3.72 -15.41 -4.76
N GLU A 829 -2.89 -16.40 -4.49
CA GLU A 829 -2.94 -17.23 -3.28
C GLU A 829 -2.49 -16.40 -2.06
N GLN A 830 -3.26 -16.32 -0.97
CA GLN A 830 -2.93 -15.48 0.19
C GLN A 830 -2.66 -16.27 1.48
N THR A 831 -2.86 -17.59 1.46
CA THR A 831 -2.82 -18.42 2.67
C THR A 831 -1.45 -19.02 2.94
N GLY A 832 -0.57 -19.07 1.93
CA GLY A 832 0.71 -19.75 2.01
C GLY A 832 0.61 -21.27 1.83
N GLU A 833 -0.55 -21.77 1.40
CA GLU A 833 -0.82 -23.20 1.20
C GLU A 833 -0.97 -23.50 -0.30
N GLY A 834 -0.03 -24.25 -0.87
CA GLY A 834 -0.10 -24.69 -2.26
C GLY A 834 -1.05 -25.88 -2.43
N SER A 835 -2.01 -25.81 -3.35
CA SER A 835 -2.88 -26.93 -3.71
C SER A 835 -3.70 -26.64 -4.98
N ILE A 836 -4.42 -27.67 -5.47
CA ILE A 836 -5.31 -27.56 -6.62
C ILE A 836 -6.42 -26.55 -6.33
N CYS A 837 -6.61 -25.60 -7.24
CA CYS A 837 -7.72 -24.66 -7.24
C CYS A 837 -8.56 -24.89 -8.49
N LYS A 838 -9.86 -25.13 -8.32
CA LYS A 838 -10.83 -25.17 -9.41
C LYS A 838 -11.40 -23.77 -9.62
N ILE A 839 -11.27 -23.27 -10.85
CA ILE A 839 -11.85 -22.02 -11.31
C ILE A 839 -13.13 -22.36 -12.05
N THR A 840 -14.25 -21.83 -11.59
CA THR A 840 -15.54 -21.89 -12.30
C THR A 840 -15.88 -20.49 -12.79
N LEU A 841 -16.04 -20.37 -14.11
CA LEU A 841 -16.39 -19.14 -14.81
C LEU A 841 -17.91 -18.90 -14.75
N PRO A 842 -18.36 -17.63 -14.85
CA PRO A 842 -19.78 -17.30 -14.81
C PRO A 842 -20.56 -18.01 -15.93
N GLU A 843 -21.78 -18.45 -15.63
CA GLU A 843 -22.67 -19.02 -16.64
C GLU A 843 -22.98 -18.01 -17.76
N GLY A 844 -22.86 -18.48 -19.00
CA GLY A 844 -23.06 -17.69 -20.22
C GLY A 844 -21.76 -17.22 -20.88
N THR A 845 -20.59 -17.59 -20.36
CA THR A 845 -19.31 -17.35 -21.05
C THR A 845 -19.16 -18.24 -22.27
N SER A 846 -18.51 -17.72 -23.32
CA SER A 846 -18.13 -18.46 -24.52
C SER A 846 -16.70 -18.97 -24.51
N PHE A 847 -15.95 -18.72 -23.43
CA PHE A 847 -14.53 -19.05 -23.35
C PHE A 847 -14.33 -20.57 -23.37
N THR A 848 -13.54 -21.06 -24.33
CA THR A 848 -13.22 -22.49 -24.47
C THR A 848 -11.80 -22.81 -24.02
N LYS A 849 -10.94 -21.79 -23.91
CA LYS A 849 -9.53 -21.93 -23.53
C LYS A 849 -9.04 -20.81 -22.61
N ALA A 850 -8.09 -21.15 -21.76
CA ALA A 850 -7.33 -20.23 -20.92
C ALA A 850 -5.83 -20.36 -21.22
N LEU A 851 -5.18 -19.28 -21.64
CA LEU A 851 -3.73 -19.24 -21.88
C LEU A 851 -3.01 -18.72 -20.62
N PRO A 852 -2.16 -19.51 -19.95
CA PRO A 852 -1.31 -19.02 -18.87
C PRO A 852 -0.31 -17.99 -19.36
N VAL A 853 -0.27 -16.84 -18.69
CA VAL A 853 0.66 -15.75 -18.95
C VAL A 853 1.27 -15.21 -17.65
N ASN A 854 2.43 -14.57 -17.76
CA ASN A 854 3.06 -13.87 -16.66
C ASN A 854 2.29 -12.58 -16.32
N LEU A 855 2.73 -11.85 -15.29
CA LEU A 855 2.07 -10.63 -14.83
C LEU A 855 2.03 -9.49 -15.86
N ARG A 856 2.85 -9.55 -16.93
CA ARG A 856 2.87 -8.59 -18.05
C ARG A 856 2.31 -9.16 -19.36
N GLY A 857 1.67 -10.33 -19.32
CA GLY A 857 0.98 -10.92 -20.46
C GLY A 857 1.85 -11.78 -21.40
N GLU A 858 3.10 -12.10 -21.05
CA GLU A 858 3.93 -13.01 -21.84
C GLU A 858 3.52 -14.47 -21.58
N LYS A 859 3.47 -15.29 -22.63
CA LYS A 859 3.08 -16.71 -22.54
C LYS A 859 4.02 -17.50 -21.62
N GLU A 860 3.48 -18.22 -20.65
CA GLU A 860 4.24 -19.07 -19.71
C GLU A 860 3.98 -20.57 -19.85
N GLY A 861 2.90 -20.97 -20.53
CA GLY A 861 2.53 -22.37 -20.65
C GLY A 861 1.57 -22.64 -21.79
N ASP A 862 1.17 -23.90 -21.90
CA ASP A 862 0.21 -24.34 -22.91
C ASP A 862 -1.23 -23.96 -22.55
N GLU A 863 -2.08 -23.89 -23.57
CA GLU A 863 -3.50 -23.56 -23.40
C GLU A 863 -4.22 -24.65 -22.58
N ILE A 864 -4.98 -24.22 -21.58
CA ILE A 864 -5.83 -25.07 -20.76
C ILE A 864 -7.23 -25.10 -21.37
N ILE A 865 -7.77 -26.29 -21.61
CA ILE A 865 -9.13 -26.47 -22.13
C ILE A 865 -10.13 -26.24 -21.00
N ILE A 866 -11.10 -25.35 -21.25
CA ILE A 866 -12.20 -25.08 -20.32
C ILE A 866 -13.32 -26.08 -20.62
N ARG A 867 -13.75 -26.83 -19.60
CA ARG A 867 -14.84 -27.82 -19.71
C ARG A 867 -15.91 -27.52 -18.68
N ASN A 868 -17.18 -27.50 -19.11
CA ASN A 868 -18.31 -27.16 -18.25
C ASN A 868 -18.08 -25.83 -17.51
N ASN A 869 -17.59 -24.82 -18.23
CA ASN A 869 -17.22 -23.49 -17.70
C ASN A 869 -16.19 -23.54 -16.56
N SER A 870 -15.38 -24.59 -16.45
CA SER A 870 -14.39 -24.71 -15.38
C SER A 870 -13.09 -25.34 -15.85
N PHE A 871 -12.04 -25.08 -15.09
CA PHE A 871 -10.73 -25.72 -15.22
C PHE A 871 -10.02 -25.73 -13.86
N GLU A 872 -9.00 -26.58 -13.73
CA GLU A 872 -8.23 -26.73 -12.50
C GLU A 872 -6.77 -26.39 -12.76
N ILE A 873 -6.13 -25.80 -11.75
CA ILE A 873 -4.71 -25.46 -11.77
C ILE A 873 -4.07 -25.88 -10.46
N GLU A 874 -2.78 -26.19 -10.51
CA GLU A 874 -1.95 -26.22 -9.31
C GLU A 874 -1.53 -24.79 -8.96
N LEU A 875 -1.96 -24.31 -7.79
CA LEU A 875 -1.65 -22.97 -7.32
C LEU A 875 -0.68 -23.06 -6.14
N GLY A 876 0.54 -22.54 -6.32
CA GLY A 876 1.57 -22.51 -5.29
C GLY A 876 1.28 -21.50 -4.17
N ALA A 877 1.90 -21.70 -3.01
CA ALA A 877 1.83 -20.80 -1.86
C ALA A 877 2.21 -19.37 -2.25
N TYR A 878 1.39 -18.39 -1.85
CA TYR A 878 1.59 -16.96 -2.12
C TYR A 878 1.75 -16.55 -3.60
N LYS A 879 1.51 -17.48 -4.53
CA LYS A 879 1.85 -17.32 -5.94
C LYS A 879 0.72 -16.62 -6.71
N PRO A 880 1.03 -15.63 -7.57
CA PRO A 880 0.08 -15.13 -8.55
C PRO A 880 0.01 -16.03 -9.78
N VAL A 881 -1.16 -16.09 -10.43
CA VAL A 881 -1.35 -16.72 -11.74
C VAL A 881 -2.25 -15.86 -12.61
N THR A 882 -1.93 -15.75 -13.90
CA THR A 882 -2.72 -14.95 -14.85
C THR A 882 -3.11 -15.79 -16.06
N PHE A 883 -4.34 -15.62 -16.53
CA PHE A 883 -4.88 -16.29 -17.71
C PHE A 883 -5.47 -15.28 -18.69
N LEU A 884 -5.21 -15.46 -19.99
CA LEU A 884 -5.95 -14.80 -21.06
C LEU A 884 -6.96 -15.76 -21.66
N PHE A 885 -8.24 -15.38 -21.70
CA PHE A 885 -9.29 -16.22 -22.24
C PHE A 885 -9.46 -16.07 -23.76
N ARG A 886 -9.82 -17.19 -24.41
CA ARG A 886 -10.06 -17.30 -25.86
C ARG A 886 -11.33 -18.10 -26.12
N ASN A 887 -11.98 -17.81 -27.24
CA ASN A 887 -13.13 -18.55 -27.77
C ASN A 887 -12.71 -19.69 -28.67
#